data_AF-A0A8I3A498-F1
#
_entry.id   AF-A0A8I3A498-F1
#
_cell.length_a   1.000
_cell.length_b   1.000
_cell.length_c   1.000
_cell.angle_alpha   90.00
_cell.angle_beta   90.00
_cell.angle_gamma   90.00
#
_symmetry.space_group_name_H-M   'P 1'
#
loop_
_entity.id
_entity.type
_entity.pdbx_description
1 polymer ?
#
loop_
_entity_poly.entity_id
_entity_poly.type
_entity_poly.pdbx_seq_one_letter_code
_entity_poly.pdbx_strand_id
1 'polypeptide(L)'
;MTNNAPIDVTDLFGVKDLVAVVTGGGSGIGLMIAQALEANGAFVYILGRRKETLDKAASTSDVKRHGNIKPIQADVTNKKDLERAVEELTAAHGFVNIVIANSGITGPGLEGLPANPSLSQFREKLWSTSSDEFTNTFAVNNTGVFNTVAAFLELLDAGNKRGNVQQRSQVIATASVASFNRQPLAGYAYSSSKAGVVHLMKAFSTALVPYDIRSNIIAPGFYPSEMTEALFAKQGDKAWPKSVIPEERPGDVQDMAGAVLFLVSRAGGYINVWRSRSRAFHTLVWSKEAELHNQLLKPRSAPLAGRQMQKDAPVDGEDWQMRDAAGSNGVAGPQPPPDQGPSVNGTTSSDEEYDEGYDEEYEESEDATVVSQLRRRGQLPTGCCYDDRMKLHCNADFTSHPHHPEDPRRIEEIIKAFKKAGLLYTGPEANVAKIVQETPTKYMWRIAAREAAKEEILLAHTPDHYAWVENLSAMSYTELRALSVELDKGRASLYVGSLSFPAALLSCGGAIDTCKQVVESNVKNAFAVIRPPGHHAEYDQSLGFCFFNNVPVAVKVCQQEYPEICRKVLVLDWDVHHGNGIQNIFYQDPNVLYISIHVYENGQFYPGQPEDPMIPDGGMEHCGTGPGLGKNINIGWHAQGMGDGEYMAAFQKIIMPIAKEFNPDLVVISAGFDAADGDELGGCFVTPPCYAHMTHMLMSLADGKLAVCLEGGYNLRAISTSAVAVARTLMGEPPPRMEIPKINRDAARVLATVQAYQAPYWECMRPGIVNVADIQDQHATRLHDHIRLGQRQDLATRHNMIPLYIQRDVLFKAYENQVLVTPNLQETERLLVILHDPPQLVAQPDSHDNHLESHNAWIVDPVVEYIDWAVSQGFGVMDINVPASLPQEEDTDPFIPRSPEKIMQAQLQELVCYLWDNYIQLYENATEIFLMGVGNAYLGVKVLLMGRDCKPRITGVVNFVTGTLRPVKSDVDPDLSAWYKEHSQVYIASDHLCWKSEDLTRKVQKRRFGSVKRSPTNGLSKMMQLHAEDVHAWILQAIASNKPETTDDEKMS
;
A
#
# COMPACT_ATOMS: atom_id res chain seq x y z
N MET A 1 -16.72 35.93 7.27
CA MET A 1 -18.04 36.38 7.74
C MET A 1 -18.63 35.27 8.59
N THR A 2 -18.46 35.32 9.91
CA THR A 2 -19.04 34.32 10.84
C THR A 2 -20.45 34.77 11.20
N ASN A 3 -21.43 34.18 10.53
CA ASN A 3 -22.84 34.40 10.85
C ASN A 3 -23.16 33.53 12.08
N ASN A 4 -22.97 34.09 13.29
CA ASN A 4 -23.29 33.45 14.58
C ASN A 4 -24.81 33.44 14.82
N ALA A 5 -25.58 32.94 13.85
CA ALA A 5 -27.00 32.67 14.07
C ALA A 5 -27.13 31.37 14.87
N PRO A 6 -28.00 31.30 15.90
CA PRO A 6 -28.30 30.05 16.58
C PRO A 6 -28.79 29.00 15.59
N ILE A 7 -28.37 27.74 15.78
CA ILE A 7 -28.78 26.63 14.91
C ILE A 7 -30.20 26.24 15.30
N ASP A 8 -31.17 26.56 14.45
CA ASP A 8 -32.56 26.13 14.58
C ASP A 8 -32.86 25.00 13.57
N VAL A 9 -33.46 23.92 14.05
CA VAL A 9 -33.74 22.71 13.24
C VAL A 9 -34.74 23.00 12.13
N THR A 10 -35.74 23.85 12.40
CA THR A 10 -36.77 24.22 11.41
C THR A 10 -36.19 25.06 10.28
N ASP A 11 -35.21 25.92 10.59
CA ASP A 11 -34.47 26.68 9.57
C ASP A 11 -33.43 25.83 8.83
N LEU A 12 -32.79 24.88 9.51
CA LEU A 12 -31.72 24.07 8.95
C LEU A 12 -32.23 23.08 7.89
N PHE A 13 -33.36 22.42 8.16
CA PHE A 13 -34.02 21.48 7.24
C PHE A 13 -35.19 22.10 6.48
N GLY A 14 -35.46 23.39 6.68
CA GLY A 14 -36.53 24.11 6.01
C GLY A 14 -36.38 24.12 4.49
N VAL A 15 -37.49 23.81 3.81
CA VAL A 15 -37.59 23.86 2.34
C VAL A 15 -38.66 24.83 1.85
N LYS A 16 -39.14 25.67 2.76
CA LYS A 16 -40.06 26.77 2.45
C LYS A 16 -39.46 27.66 1.36
N ASP A 17 -40.31 28.10 0.44
CA ASP A 17 -39.97 28.95 -0.70
C ASP A 17 -39.10 28.29 -1.79
N LEU A 18 -38.74 27.00 -1.67
CA LEU A 18 -38.11 26.25 -2.76
C LEU A 18 -39.12 25.90 -3.85
N VAL A 19 -38.72 26.09 -5.10
CA VAL A 19 -39.43 25.55 -6.27
C VAL A 19 -38.69 24.31 -6.77
N ALA A 20 -39.36 23.17 -6.80
CA ALA A 20 -38.78 21.87 -7.14
C ALA A 20 -39.50 21.23 -8.33
N VAL A 21 -38.75 20.49 -9.15
CA VAL A 21 -39.24 19.65 -10.24
C VAL A 21 -38.89 18.20 -9.93
N VAL A 22 -39.85 17.29 -10.00
CA VAL A 22 -39.63 15.85 -9.75
C VAL A 22 -40.17 15.03 -10.92
N THR A 23 -39.27 14.41 -11.70
CA THR A 23 -39.70 13.52 -12.78
C THR A 23 -40.05 12.14 -12.25
N GLY A 24 -41.08 11.51 -12.81
CA GLY A 24 -41.66 10.30 -12.24
C GLY A 24 -42.37 10.55 -10.90
N GLY A 25 -42.77 11.79 -10.62
CA GLY A 25 -43.37 12.20 -9.34
C GLY A 25 -44.80 11.70 -9.09
N GLY A 26 -45.39 10.95 -10.03
CA GLY A 26 -46.76 10.42 -9.90
C GLY A 26 -46.89 9.16 -9.04
N SER A 27 -45.82 8.40 -8.83
CA SER A 27 -45.85 7.18 -8.01
C SER A 27 -44.47 6.79 -7.43
N GLY A 28 -44.47 5.80 -6.53
CA GLY A 28 -43.25 5.25 -5.92
C GLY A 28 -42.37 6.31 -5.25
N ILE A 29 -41.05 6.17 -5.43
CA ILE A 29 -40.04 7.05 -4.83
C ILE A 29 -40.23 8.53 -5.24
N GLY A 30 -40.62 8.78 -6.50
CA GLY A 30 -40.84 10.15 -6.97
C GLY A 30 -41.99 10.83 -6.23
N LEU A 31 -43.06 10.09 -5.94
CA LEU A 31 -44.18 10.59 -5.16
C LEU A 31 -43.80 10.81 -3.69
N MET A 32 -43.04 9.88 -3.08
CA MET A 32 -42.52 10.04 -1.71
C MET A 32 -41.71 11.32 -1.57
N ILE A 33 -40.82 11.60 -2.54
CA ILE A 33 -40.03 12.83 -2.60
C ILE A 33 -40.92 14.07 -2.75
N ALA A 34 -41.87 14.04 -3.69
CA ALA A 34 -42.77 15.18 -3.93
C ALA A 34 -43.61 15.52 -2.68
N GLN A 35 -44.16 14.51 -2.01
CA GLN A 35 -44.92 14.67 -0.77
C GLN A 35 -44.05 15.18 0.38
N ALA A 36 -42.83 14.66 0.53
CA ALA A 36 -41.90 15.12 1.56
C ALA A 36 -41.56 16.60 1.41
N LEU A 37 -41.29 17.05 0.18
CA LEU A 37 -40.99 18.46 -0.11
C LEU A 37 -42.20 19.37 0.14
N GLU A 38 -43.38 18.98 -0.35
CA GLU A 38 -44.59 19.81 -0.18
C GLU A 38 -45.06 19.87 1.27
N ALA A 39 -45.01 18.76 2.00
CA ALA A 39 -45.36 18.72 3.42
C ALA A 39 -44.48 19.64 4.29
N ASN A 40 -43.31 20.03 3.79
CA ASN A 40 -42.38 20.96 4.45
C ASN A 40 -42.33 22.34 3.78
N GLY A 41 -43.33 22.66 2.94
CA GLY A 41 -43.57 24.01 2.42
C GLY A 41 -42.93 24.36 1.09
N ALA A 42 -42.33 23.40 0.37
CA ALA A 42 -41.83 23.64 -0.99
C ALA A 42 -42.97 23.64 -2.03
N PHE A 43 -42.75 24.31 -3.15
CA PHE A 43 -43.62 24.23 -4.33
C PHE A 43 -43.09 23.17 -5.29
N VAL A 44 -43.90 22.18 -5.67
CA VAL A 44 -43.41 20.98 -6.34
C VAL A 44 -44.15 20.72 -7.65
N TYR A 45 -43.42 20.70 -8.76
CA TYR A 45 -43.91 20.25 -10.06
C TYR A 45 -43.57 18.79 -10.28
N ILE A 46 -44.58 17.94 -10.49
CA ILE A 46 -44.39 16.52 -10.80
C ILE A 46 -44.57 16.27 -12.29
N LEU A 47 -43.56 15.65 -12.91
CA LEU A 47 -43.54 15.35 -14.35
C LEU A 47 -43.70 13.86 -14.60
N GLY A 48 -44.47 13.49 -15.62
CA GLY A 48 -44.61 12.10 -16.05
C GLY A 48 -45.54 11.92 -17.25
N ARG A 49 -45.55 10.70 -17.81
CA ARG A 49 -46.30 10.40 -19.04
C ARG A 49 -47.81 10.22 -18.80
N ARG A 50 -48.18 9.64 -17.66
CA ARG A 50 -49.57 9.27 -17.30
C ARG A 50 -50.25 10.42 -16.56
N LYS A 51 -51.05 11.23 -17.28
CA LYS A 51 -51.72 12.41 -16.71
C LYS A 51 -52.62 12.06 -15.51
N GLU A 52 -53.44 11.02 -15.61
CA GLU A 52 -54.32 10.58 -14.52
C GLU A 52 -53.56 10.22 -13.24
N THR A 53 -52.39 9.58 -13.35
CA THR A 53 -51.53 9.25 -12.21
C THR A 53 -50.98 10.51 -11.54
N LEU A 54 -50.58 11.51 -12.33
CA LEU A 54 -50.08 12.78 -11.82
C LEU A 54 -51.20 13.59 -11.15
N ASP A 55 -52.38 13.64 -11.75
CA ASP A 55 -53.55 14.33 -11.19
C ASP A 55 -53.96 13.69 -9.85
N LYS A 56 -53.95 12.35 -9.77
CA LYS A 56 -54.18 11.62 -8.52
C LYS A 56 -53.11 11.96 -7.47
N ALA A 57 -51.83 11.93 -7.84
CA ALA A 57 -50.74 12.32 -6.94
C ALA A 57 -50.90 13.76 -6.42
N ALA A 58 -51.20 14.70 -7.29
CA ALA A 58 -51.46 16.09 -6.90
C ALA A 58 -52.66 16.21 -5.95
N SER A 59 -53.71 15.40 -6.13
CA SER A 59 -54.88 15.37 -5.23
C SER A 59 -54.60 14.79 -3.84
N THR A 60 -53.48 14.08 -3.65
CA THR A 60 -53.05 13.60 -2.32
C THR A 60 -52.41 14.68 -1.46
N SER A 61 -52.08 15.85 -2.04
CA SER A 61 -51.66 17.01 -1.24
C SER A 61 -52.85 17.51 -0.42
N ASP A 62 -52.68 17.63 0.89
CA ASP A 62 -53.73 18.17 1.74
C ASP A 62 -53.87 19.67 1.43
N VAL A 63 -54.95 20.01 0.71
CA VAL A 63 -55.27 21.39 0.31
C VAL A 63 -55.36 22.33 1.53
N LYS A 64 -55.56 21.78 2.74
CA LYS A 64 -55.59 22.56 3.99
C LYS A 64 -54.20 22.87 4.58
N ARG A 65 -53.13 22.17 4.16
CA ARG A 65 -51.75 22.44 4.58
C ARG A 65 -51.07 23.47 3.66
N HIS A 66 -50.85 23.13 2.39
CA HIS A 66 -50.22 24.04 1.41
C HIS A 66 -50.81 23.91 0.00
N GLY A 67 -51.06 22.68 -0.51
CA GLY A 67 -51.69 22.46 -1.81
C GLY A 67 -50.78 22.77 -3.00
N ASN A 68 -49.47 22.56 -2.83
CA ASN A 68 -48.44 23.09 -3.72
C ASN A 68 -47.86 22.07 -4.73
N ILE A 69 -48.53 20.92 -4.95
CA ILE A 69 -48.13 19.95 -5.98
C ILE A 69 -48.86 20.27 -7.30
N LYS A 70 -48.11 20.47 -8.39
CA LYS A 70 -48.63 20.75 -9.74
C LYS A 70 -48.21 19.68 -10.75
N PRO A 71 -49.16 19.02 -11.44
CA PRO A 71 -48.84 17.99 -12.43
C PRO A 71 -48.55 18.60 -13.80
N ILE A 72 -47.48 18.14 -14.46
CA ILE A 72 -47.17 18.46 -15.86
C ILE A 72 -46.93 17.16 -16.63
N GLN A 73 -47.70 16.96 -17.71
CA GLN A 73 -47.52 15.79 -18.56
C GLN A 73 -46.30 15.97 -19.47
N ALA A 74 -45.28 15.12 -19.28
CA ALA A 74 -44.05 15.15 -20.08
C ALA A 74 -43.38 13.77 -20.12
N ASP A 75 -42.83 13.41 -21.29
CA ASP A 75 -41.90 12.27 -21.42
C ASP A 75 -40.44 12.74 -21.37
N VAL A 76 -39.66 12.20 -20.43
CA VAL A 76 -38.23 12.55 -20.26
C VAL A 76 -37.35 12.12 -21.44
N THR A 77 -37.84 11.21 -22.29
CA THR A 77 -37.14 10.84 -23.53
C THR A 77 -37.47 11.78 -24.69
N ASN A 78 -38.46 12.66 -24.56
CA ASN A 78 -38.87 13.63 -25.57
C ASN A 78 -38.46 15.06 -25.16
N LYS A 79 -37.49 15.63 -25.86
CA LYS A 79 -36.97 16.98 -25.56
C LYS A 79 -38.03 18.07 -25.68
N LYS A 80 -38.97 17.96 -26.63
CA LYS A 80 -40.04 18.95 -26.81
C LYS A 80 -41.00 19.00 -25.63
N ASP A 81 -41.24 17.85 -25.00
CA ASP A 81 -42.09 17.78 -23.81
C ASP A 81 -41.41 18.45 -22.61
N LEU A 82 -40.09 18.26 -22.47
CA LEU A 82 -39.29 18.94 -21.44
C LEU A 82 -39.20 20.44 -21.70
N GLU A 83 -39.00 20.88 -22.94
CA GLU A 83 -39.04 22.30 -23.33
C GLU A 83 -40.38 22.94 -22.98
N ARG A 84 -41.50 22.29 -23.30
CA ARG A 84 -42.84 22.76 -22.90
C ARG A 84 -43.00 22.86 -21.39
N ALA A 85 -42.50 21.88 -20.64
CA ALA A 85 -42.52 21.94 -19.18
C ALA A 85 -41.70 23.12 -18.65
N VAL A 86 -40.52 23.38 -19.23
CA VAL A 86 -39.69 24.55 -18.90
C VAL A 86 -40.41 25.85 -19.22
N GLU A 87 -41.10 25.97 -20.35
CA GLU A 87 -41.91 27.15 -20.70
C GLU A 87 -43.04 27.39 -19.68
N GLU A 88 -43.75 26.35 -19.28
CA GLU A 88 -44.83 26.43 -18.28
C GLU A 88 -44.30 26.89 -16.91
N LEU A 89 -43.17 26.33 -16.45
CA LEU A 89 -42.52 26.76 -15.20
C LEU A 89 -41.93 28.16 -15.29
N THR A 90 -41.43 28.55 -16.46
CA THR A 90 -40.92 29.91 -16.70
C THR A 90 -42.05 30.93 -16.58
N ALA A 91 -43.22 30.62 -17.14
CA ALA A 91 -44.41 31.47 -17.03
C ALA A 91 -44.96 31.53 -15.59
N ALA A 92 -44.89 30.43 -14.84
CA ALA A 92 -45.44 30.34 -13.49
C ALA A 92 -44.55 30.95 -12.40
N HIS A 93 -43.24 30.65 -12.40
CA HIS A 93 -42.29 31.09 -11.37
C HIS A 93 -41.07 31.84 -11.92
N GLY A 94 -40.63 31.51 -13.14
CA GLY A 94 -39.42 32.09 -13.75
C GLY A 94 -38.10 31.54 -13.23
N PHE A 95 -38.12 30.61 -12.27
CA PHE A 95 -36.93 29.94 -11.72
C PHE A 95 -37.28 28.60 -11.09
N VAL A 96 -36.26 27.77 -10.87
CA VAL A 96 -36.32 26.51 -10.11
C VAL A 96 -35.10 26.43 -9.22
N ASN A 97 -35.25 25.91 -8.00
CA ASN A 97 -34.12 25.68 -7.10
C ASN A 97 -33.64 24.23 -7.16
N ILE A 98 -34.54 23.27 -7.39
CA ILE A 98 -34.23 21.84 -7.34
C ILE A 98 -34.82 21.11 -8.55
N VAL A 99 -34.01 20.31 -9.23
CA VAL A 99 -34.49 19.37 -10.26
C VAL A 99 -34.12 17.95 -9.85
N ILE A 100 -35.12 17.11 -9.64
CA ILE A 100 -34.99 15.71 -9.24
C ILE A 100 -35.33 14.82 -10.44
N ALA A 101 -34.28 14.32 -11.10
CA ALA A 101 -34.36 13.40 -12.23
C ALA A 101 -34.53 11.95 -11.72
N ASN A 102 -35.78 11.58 -11.44
CA ASN A 102 -36.13 10.32 -10.78
C ASN A 102 -36.77 9.27 -11.71
N SER A 103 -37.27 9.65 -12.90
CA SER A 103 -37.91 8.71 -13.84
C SER A 103 -37.06 7.47 -14.13
N GLY A 104 -37.68 6.28 -14.15
CA GLY A 104 -37.00 5.04 -14.52
C GLY A 104 -37.92 3.85 -14.75
N ILE A 105 -37.39 2.82 -15.40
CA ILE A 105 -38.01 1.52 -15.72
C ILE A 105 -37.03 0.37 -15.44
N THR A 106 -37.55 -0.85 -15.20
CA THR A 106 -36.74 -2.05 -14.93
C THR A 106 -36.03 -2.57 -16.17
N GLY A 107 -36.71 -2.55 -17.32
CA GLY A 107 -36.20 -3.20 -18.52
C GLY A 107 -36.26 -4.73 -18.45
N PRO A 108 -35.56 -5.43 -19.36
CA PRO A 108 -35.56 -6.88 -19.42
C PRO A 108 -34.81 -7.51 -18.24
N GLY A 109 -35.48 -8.41 -17.51
CA GLY A 109 -34.94 -9.12 -16.36
C GLY A 109 -34.45 -10.55 -16.67
N LEU A 110 -33.92 -11.20 -15.63
CA LEU A 110 -33.41 -12.58 -15.69
C LEU A 110 -34.47 -13.61 -15.28
N GLU A 111 -35.76 -13.25 -15.26
CA GLU A 111 -36.84 -14.15 -14.89
C GLU A 111 -36.91 -15.36 -15.83
N GLY A 112 -37.17 -16.54 -15.27
CA GLY A 112 -37.27 -17.80 -16.00
C GLY A 112 -35.97 -18.61 -16.12
N LEU A 113 -34.83 -18.07 -15.67
CA LEU A 113 -33.61 -18.87 -15.51
C LEU A 113 -33.71 -19.78 -14.27
N PRO A 114 -33.37 -21.08 -14.38
CA PRO A 114 -33.27 -21.97 -13.22
C PRO A 114 -32.11 -21.55 -12.30
N ALA A 115 -32.14 -21.96 -11.02
CA ALA A 115 -31.13 -21.57 -10.03
C ALA A 115 -29.69 -21.96 -10.38
N ASN A 116 -29.50 -23.01 -11.19
CA ASN A 116 -28.22 -23.45 -11.73
C ASN A 116 -28.36 -23.69 -13.24
N PRO A 117 -28.38 -22.65 -14.08
CA PRO A 117 -28.55 -22.81 -15.52
C PRO A 117 -27.30 -23.44 -16.13
N SER A 118 -27.48 -24.31 -17.13
CA SER A 118 -26.36 -24.70 -17.99
C SER A 118 -25.87 -23.48 -18.78
N LEU A 119 -24.61 -23.51 -19.24
CA LEU A 119 -24.07 -22.41 -20.07
C LEU A 119 -24.96 -22.15 -21.30
N SER A 120 -25.53 -23.19 -21.90
CA SER A 120 -26.45 -23.06 -23.04
C SER A 120 -27.74 -22.34 -22.67
N GLN A 121 -28.35 -22.68 -21.52
CA GLN A 121 -29.57 -22.02 -21.03
C GLN A 121 -29.30 -20.55 -20.67
N PHE A 122 -28.15 -20.28 -20.04
CA PHE A 122 -27.74 -18.91 -19.70
C PHE A 122 -27.50 -18.08 -20.97
N ARG A 123 -26.75 -18.62 -21.94
CA ARG A 123 -26.52 -17.99 -23.24
C ARG A 123 -27.84 -17.71 -23.96
N GLU A 124 -28.75 -18.67 -24.01
CA GLU A 124 -30.04 -18.53 -24.69
C GLU A 124 -30.89 -17.41 -24.07
N LYS A 125 -30.98 -17.34 -22.73
CA LYS A 125 -31.68 -16.24 -22.05
C LYS A 125 -31.07 -14.89 -22.40
N LEU A 126 -29.74 -14.75 -22.32
CA LEU A 126 -29.08 -13.49 -22.68
C LEU A 126 -29.33 -13.13 -24.14
N TRP A 127 -29.23 -14.10 -25.05
CA TRP A 127 -29.42 -13.90 -26.48
C TRP A 127 -30.86 -13.61 -26.87
N SER A 128 -31.84 -14.09 -26.09
CA SER A 128 -33.26 -13.81 -26.28
C SER A 128 -33.68 -12.39 -25.88
N THR A 129 -32.80 -11.65 -25.17
CA THR A 129 -33.10 -10.30 -24.70
C THR A 129 -33.15 -9.32 -25.87
N SER A 130 -34.27 -8.63 -26.06
CA SER A 130 -34.43 -7.64 -27.13
C SER A 130 -33.45 -6.47 -26.96
N SER A 131 -32.73 -6.14 -28.02
CA SER A 131 -31.86 -4.96 -28.06
C SER A 131 -32.65 -3.65 -27.90
N ASP A 132 -33.89 -3.61 -28.39
CA ASP A 132 -34.76 -2.43 -28.28
C ASP A 132 -35.21 -2.20 -26.84
N GLU A 133 -35.59 -3.26 -26.12
CA GLU A 133 -35.97 -3.16 -24.70
C GLU A 133 -34.78 -2.78 -23.82
N PHE A 134 -33.60 -3.34 -24.12
CA PHE A 134 -32.36 -2.99 -23.45
C PHE A 134 -32.02 -1.51 -23.67
N THR A 135 -32.09 -1.03 -24.92
CA THR A 135 -31.80 0.36 -25.29
C THR A 135 -32.83 1.33 -24.71
N ASN A 136 -34.10 0.96 -24.73
CA ASN A 136 -35.17 1.75 -24.12
C ASN A 136 -34.96 1.95 -22.61
N THR A 137 -34.42 0.95 -21.92
CA THR A 137 -34.03 1.05 -20.50
C THR A 137 -32.99 2.14 -20.29
N PHE A 138 -31.97 2.21 -21.14
CA PHE A 138 -30.97 3.29 -21.11
C PHE A 138 -31.56 4.65 -21.50
N ALA A 139 -32.42 4.67 -22.52
CA ALA A 139 -33.07 5.90 -23.00
C ALA A 139 -33.86 6.58 -21.87
N VAL A 140 -34.60 5.81 -21.07
CA VAL A 140 -35.36 6.36 -19.93
C VAL A 140 -34.45 6.61 -18.72
N ASN A 141 -33.70 5.60 -18.27
CA ASN A 141 -32.98 5.65 -16.98
C ASN A 141 -31.76 6.55 -17.00
N ASN A 142 -31.08 6.70 -18.16
CA ASN A 142 -29.82 7.42 -18.28
C ASN A 142 -29.96 8.66 -19.17
N THR A 143 -30.36 8.48 -20.45
CA THR A 143 -30.54 9.61 -21.37
C THR A 143 -31.64 10.55 -20.89
N GLY A 144 -32.72 10.02 -20.29
CA GLY A 144 -33.78 10.82 -19.67
C GLY A 144 -33.26 11.71 -18.53
N VAL A 145 -32.31 11.24 -17.73
CA VAL A 145 -31.64 12.05 -16.69
C VAL A 145 -30.82 13.16 -17.33
N PHE A 146 -30.01 12.85 -18.34
CA PHE A 146 -29.24 13.85 -19.08
C PHE A 146 -30.14 14.94 -19.69
N ASN A 147 -31.19 14.54 -20.40
CA ASN A 147 -32.13 15.46 -21.04
C ASN A 147 -32.83 16.35 -20.01
N THR A 148 -33.27 15.76 -18.89
CA THR A 148 -33.93 16.50 -17.80
C THR A 148 -32.98 17.54 -17.20
N VAL A 149 -31.74 17.15 -16.85
CA VAL A 149 -30.76 18.10 -16.30
C VAL A 149 -30.50 19.23 -17.29
N ALA A 150 -30.24 18.89 -18.56
CA ALA A 150 -29.94 19.87 -19.60
C ALA A 150 -31.09 20.87 -19.83
N ALA A 151 -32.34 20.42 -19.85
CA ALA A 151 -33.50 21.27 -20.12
C ALA A 151 -33.71 22.35 -19.06
N PHE A 152 -33.39 22.07 -17.79
CA PHE A 152 -33.70 22.97 -16.66
C PHE A 152 -32.51 23.82 -16.18
N LEU A 153 -31.34 23.77 -16.84
CA LEU A 153 -30.14 24.49 -16.39
C LEU A 153 -30.36 26.01 -16.26
N GLU A 154 -31.07 26.63 -17.20
CA GLU A 154 -31.33 28.08 -17.19
C GLU A 154 -32.25 28.47 -16.01
N LEU A 155 -33.26 27.65 -15.71
CA LEU A 155 -34.15 27.87 -14.57
C LEU A 155 -33.43 27.67 -13.23
N LEU A 156 -32.47 26.74 -13.15
CA LEU A 156 -31.63 26.52 -11.97
C LEU A 156 -30.69 27.70 -11.70
N ASP A 157 -30.06 28.23 -12.74
CA ASP A 157 -29.24 29.45 -12.68
C ASP A 157 -30.09 30.67 -12.30
N ALA A 158 -31.30 30.80 -12.87
CA ALA A 158 -32.27 31.81 -12.44
C ALA A 158 -32.62 31.68 -10.95
N GLY A 159 -32.72 30.46 -10.41
CA GLY A 159 -32.93 30.22 -8.99
C GLY A 159 -31.77 30.71 -8.11
N ASN A 160 -30.53 30.48 -8.56
CA ASN A 160 -29.34 31.01 -7.89
C ASN A 160 -29.31 32.54 -7.88
N LYS A 161 -29.68 33.17 -9.01
CA LYS A 161 -29.78 34.62 -9.16
C LYS A 161 -30.91 35.23 -8.34
N ARG A 162 -32.03 34.51 -8.19
CA ARG A 162 -33.16 34.92 -7.35
C ARG A 162 -32.76 35.00 -5.87
N GLY A 163 -31.96 34.05 -5.39
CA GLY A 163 -31.43 34.05 -4.03
C GLY A 163 -32.51 33.96 -2.94
N ASN A 164 -33.65 33.33 -3.25
CA ASN A 164 -34.78 33.14 -2.32
C ASN A 164 -34.43 32.24 -1.12
N VAL A 165 -33.41 31.40 -1.27
CA VAL A 165 -32.87 30.53 -0.22
C VAL A 165 -31.34 30.67 -0.15
N GLN A 166 -30.75 30.26 0.98
CA GLN A 166 -29.30 30.41 1.19
C GLN A 166 -28.46 29.37 0.43
N GLN A 167 -28.96 28.14 0.32
CA GLN A 167 -28.29 27.07 -0.41
C GLN A 167 -28.38 27.30 -1.92
N ARG A 168 -27.35 26.85 -2.64
CA ARG A 168 -27.34 26.91 -4.11
C ARG A 168 -28.28 25.89 -4.74
N SER A 169 -28.84 26.26 -5.89
CA SER A 169 -29.65 25.40 -6.75
C SER A 169 -28.94 24.08 -7.06
N GLN A 170 -29.72 23.02 -7.25
CA GLN A 170 -29.14 21.69 -7.46
C GLN A 170 -29.96 20.77 -8.34
N VAL A 171 -29.26 19.80 -8.92
CA VAL A 171 -29.83 18.62 -9.56
C VAL A 171 -29.60 17.40 -8.68
N ILE A 172 -30.63 16.56 -8.53
CA ILE A 172 -30.56 15.27 -7.84
C ILE A 172 -31.01 14.20 -8.83
N ALA A 173 -30.25 13.11 -8.99
CA ALA A 173 -30.72 11.96 -9.76
C ALA A 173 -30.96 10.74 -8.87
N THR A 174 -31.99 9.96 -9.20
CA THR A 174 -32.25 8.67 -8.53
C THR A 174 -31.53 7.54 -9.27
N ALA A 175 -30.42 7.07 -8.70
CA ALA A 175 -29.70 5.88 -9.15
C ALA A 175 -30.35 4.61 -8.57
N SER A 176 -29.55 3.65 -8.09
CA SER A 176 -30.00 2.47 -7.35
C SER A 176 -28.80 1.83 -6.64
N VAL A 177 -29.01 1.08 -5.56
CA VAL A 177 -27.98 0.16 -5.04
C VAL A 177 -27.53 -0.84 -6.11
N ALA A 178 -28.40 -1.17 -7.08
CA ALA A 178 -28.06 -2.04 -8.21
C ALA A 178 -26.94 -1.50 -9.11
N SER A 179 -26.60 -0.21 -8.99
CA SER A 179 -25.43 0.41 -9.64
C SER A 179 -24.09 -0.12 -9.12
N PHE A 180 -24.07 -0.67 -7.91
CA PHE A 180 -22.86 -1.12 -7.20
C PHE A 180 -22.80 -2.64 -7.03
N ASN A 181 -23.94 -3.32 -7.14
CA ASN A 181 -24.01 -4.78 -7.01
C ASN A 181 -23.33 -5.50 -8.18
N ARG A 182 -22.48 -6.47 -7.85
CA ARG A 182 -21.89 -7.40 -8.85
C ARG A 182 -22.87 -8.45 -9.36
N GLN A 183 -23.93 -8.74 -8.59
CA GLN A 183 -25.02 -9.60 -9.03
C GLN A 183 -26.14 -8.76 -9.68
N PRO A 184 -26.49 -9.00 -10.96
CA PRO A 184 -27.49 -8.21 -11.69
C PRO A 184 -28.91 -8.65 -11.32
N LEU A 185 -29.28 -8.52 -10.04
CA LEU A 185 -30.58 -8.96 -9.48
C LEU A 185 -31.79 -8.35 -10.22
N ALA A 186 -31.63 -7.16 -10.80
CA ALA A 186 -32.66 -6.45 -11.58
C ALA A 186 -32.42 -6.51 -13.10
N GLY A 187 -31.58 -7.42 -13.58
CA GLY A 187 -31.19 -7.53 -14.98
C GLY A 187 -30.02 -6.64 -15.39
N TYR A 188 -29.34 -7.02 -16.48
CA TYR A 188 -28.15 -6.33 -16.96
C TYR A 188 -28.44 -4.92 -17.46
N ALA A 189 -29.60 -4.69 -18.10
CA ALA A 189 -30.01 -3.37 -18.60
C ALA A 189 -30.23 -2.37 -17.46
N TYR A 190 -30.95 -2.77 -16.41
CA TYR A 190 -31.23 -1.90 -15.26
C TYR A 190 -29.95 -1.49 -14.54
N SER A 191 -29.18 -2.46 -14.06
CA SER A 191 -27.97 -2.22 -13.26
C SER A 191 -26.97 -1.35 -14.02
N SER A 192 -26.70 -1.65 -15.29
CA SER A 192 -25.77 -0.88 -16.10
C SER A 192 -26.29 0.53 -16.42
N SER A 193 -27.60 0.69 -16.69
CA SER A 193 -28.19 2.03 -16.91
C SER A 193 -28.07 2.93 -15.67
N LYS A 194 -28.34 2.39 -14.47
CA LYS A 194 -28.22 3.11 -13.19
C LYS A 194 -26.77 3.35 -12.78
N ALA A 195 -25.83 2.45 -13.10
CA ALA A 195 -24.40 2.70 -12.95
C ALA A 195 -23.94 3.86 -13.86
N GLY A 196 -24.48 3.92 -15.08
CA GLY A 196 -24.26 5.05 -15.99
C GLY A 196 -24.77 6.39 -15.43
N VAL A 197 -25.90 6.40 -14.71
CA VAL A 197 -26.39 7.61 -14.00
C VAL A 197 -25.39 8.08 -12.94
N VAL A 198 -24.81 7.16 -12.17
CA VAL A 198 -23.81 7.51 -11.15
C VAL A 198 -22.61 8.20 -11.79
N HIS A 199 -22.12 7.69 -12.91
CA HIS A 199 -21.01 8.32 -13.63
C HIS A 199 -21.42 9.66 -14.25
N LEU A 200 -22.59 9.74 -14.88
CA LEU A 200 -23.12 10.97 -15.47
C LEU A 200 -23.20 12.11 -14.45
N MET A 201 -23.74 11.83 -13.27
CA MET A 201 -23.88 12.84 -12.21
C MET A 201 -22.54 13.24 -11.58
N LYS A 202 -21.54 12.34 -11.55
CA LYS A 202 -20.15 12.70 -11.22
C LYS A 202 -19.53 13.66 -12.24
N ALA A 203 -19.88 13.53 -13.52
CA ALA A 203 -19.45 14.48 -14.53
C ALA A 203 -20.13 15.84 -14.34
N PHE A 204 -21.45 15.87 -14.10
CA PHE A 204 -22.19 17.10 -13.82
C PHE A 204 -21.73 17.81 -12.56
N SER A 205 -21.36 17.09 -11.49
CA SER A 205 -20.85 17.71 -10.26
C SER A 205 -19.55 18.48 -10.44
N THR A 206 -18.84 18.24 -11.54
CA THR A 206 -17.67 19.01 -11.96
C THR A 206 -18.05 20.06 -13.00
N ALA A 207 -18.83 19.70 -14.01
CA ALA A 207 -19.16 20.57 -15.13
C ALA A 207 -20.09 21.74 -14.76
N LEU A 208 -20.94 21.58 -13.75
CA LEU A 208 -21.92 22.58 -13.33
C LEU A 208 -21.40 23.56 -12.25
N VAL A 209 -20.19 23.33 -11.73
CA VAL A 209 -19.56 24.19 -10.71
C VAL A 209 -19.42 25.66 -11.15
N PRO A 210 -19.00 25.99 -12.40
CA PRO A 210 -18.90 27.39 -12.83
C PRO A 210 -20.22 28.16 -12.79
N TYR A 211 -21.35 27.46 -12.71
CA TYR A 211 -22.70 28.03 -12.67
C TYR A 211 -23.32 28.00 -11.26
N ASP A 212 -22.52 27.66 -10.24
CA ASP A 212 -22.97 27.48 -8.86
C ASP A 212 -24.11 26.45 -8.72
N ILE A 213 -24.21 25.46 -9.61
CA ILE A 213 -25.25 24.40 -9.55
C ILE A 213 -24.63 23.12 -9.00
N ARG A 214 -25.23 22.60 -7.92
CA ARG A 214 -24.77 21.36 -7.27
C ARG A 214 -25.41 20.14 -7.93
N SER A 215 -24.72 19.00 -7.90
CA SER A 215 -25.19 17.75 -8.49
C SER A 215 -25.07 16.62 -7.47
N ASN A 216 -26.20 15.99 -7.13
CA ASN A 216 -26.29 14.96 -6.09
C ASN A 216 -27.00 13.69 -6.56
N ILE A 217 -26.81 12.57 -5.85
CA ILE A 217 -27.42 11.27 -6.20
C ILE A 217 -28.06 10.66 -4.95
N ILE A 218 -29.26 10.10 -5.11
CA ILE A 218 -29.87 9.17 -4.15
C ILE A 218 -29.83 7.77 -4.78
N ALA A 219 -29.28 6.78 -4.07
CA ALA A 219 -29.15 5.40 -4.55
C ALA A 219 -30.01 4.46 -3.69
N PRO A 220 -31.33 4.40 -3.94
CA PRO A 220 -32.24 3.64 -3.10
C PRO A 220 -32.02 2.13 -3.21
N GLY A 221 -32.19 1.44 -2.08
CA GLY A 221 -32.38 -0.01 -1.98
C GLY A 221 -33.82 -0.42 -2.26
N PHE A 222 -34.38 -1.31 -1.44
CA PHE A 222 -35.77 -1.74 -1.58
C PHE A 222 -36.73 -0.74 -0.93
N TYR A 223 -37.56 -0.10 -1.75
CA TYR A 223 -38.65 0.79 -1.33
C TYR A 223 -39.96 0.33 -1.98
N PRO A 224 -41.13 0.47 -1.33
CA PRO A 224 -42.42 0.21 -1.93
C PRO A 224 -42.67 1.06 -3.18
N SER A 225 -42.84 0.41 -4.33
CA SER A 225 -43.14 1.05 -5.61
C SER A 225 -43.79 0.06 -6.57
N GLU A 226 -44.42 0.53 -7.64
CA GLU A 226 -44.93 -0.34 -8.73
C GLU A 226 -43.84 -1.31 -9.24
N MET A 227 -42.57 -0.91 -9.19
CA MET A 227 -41.42 -1.69 -9.65
C MET A 227 -41.07 -2.87 -8.72
N THR A 228 -41.36 -2.74 -7.43
CA THR A 228 -40.94 -3.68 -6.38
C THR A 228 -42.11 -4.47 -5.80
N GLU A 229 -43.35 -4.19 -6.23
CA GLU A 229 -44.59 -4.80 -5.74
C GLU A 229 -44.56 -6.33 -5.79
N ALA A 230 -44.11 -6.92 -6.91
CA ALA A 230 -44.01 -8.37 -7.07
C ALA A 230 -42.98 -9.01 -6.11
N LEU A 231 -41.96 -8.27 -5.71
CA LEU A 231 -40.95 -8.74 -4.75
C LEU A 231 -41.52 -8.70 -3.33
N PHE A 232 -42.21 -7.62 -2.96
CA PHE A 232 -42.89 -7.51 -1.66
C PHE A 232 -44.01 -8.54 -1.49
N ALA A 233 -44.78 -8.82 -2.55
CA ALA A 233 -45.81 -9.86 -2.54
C ALA A 233 -45.23 -11.28 -2.28
N LYS A 234 -44.00 -11.55 -2.74
CA LYS A 234 -43.30 -12.83 -2.49
C LYS A 234 -42.70 -12.91 -1.09
N GLN A 235 -42.24 -11.79 -0.54
CA GLN A 235 -41.65 -11.73 0.80
C GLN A 235 -42.71 -11.86 1.91
N GLY A 236 -43.90 -11.28 1.71
CA GLY A 236 -44.96 -11.22 2.71
C GLY A 236 -44.56 -10.38 3.94
N ASP A 237 -45.18 -10.64 5.10
CA ASP A 237 -44.90 -9.95 6.38
C ASP A 237 -43.59 -10.41 7.06
N LYS A 238 -42.74 -11.15 6.36
CA LYS A 238 -41.48 -11.64 6.92
C LYS A 238 -40.43 -10.54 6.94
N ALA A 239 -39.78 -10.36 8.10
CA ALA A 239 -38.61 -9.50 8.24
C ALA A 239 -37.56 -9.83 7.16
N TRP A 240 -36.92 -8.78 6.63
CA TRP A 240 -35.83 -8.94 5.69
C TRP A 240 -34.59 -9.43 6.45
N PRO A 241 -33.80 -10.36 5.90
CA PRO A 241 -32.59 -10.81 6.59
C PRO A 241 -31.63 -9.65 6.84
N LYS A 242 -30.95 -9.59 8.02
CA LYS A 242 -29.88 -8.63 8.31
C LYS A 242 -28.79 -8.59 7.23
N SER A 243 -28.51 -9.72 6.61
CA SER A 243 -27.56 -9.84 5.49
C SER A 243 -28.03 -9.17 4.20
N VAL A 244 -29.31 -8.82 4.09
CA VAL A 244 -29.91 -8.15 2.93
C VAL A 244 -30.21 -6.69 3.23
N ILE A 245 -30.78 -6.38 4.39
CA ILE A 245 -31.01 -5.01 4.89
C ILE A 245 -30.72 -5.03 6.40
N PRO A 246 -29.75 -4.23 6.91
CA PRO A 246 -29.40 -4.25 8.33
C PRO A 246 -30.57 -3.94 9.28
N GLU A 247 -31.46 -3.04 8.86
CA GLU A 247 -32.68 -2.64 9.59
C GLU A 247 -33.82 -3.66 9.46
N GLU A 248 -33.61 -4.77 8.75
CA GLU A 248 -34.56 -5.88 8.57
C GLU A 248 -35.95 -5.48 8.00
N ARG A 249 -36.07 -4.26 7.47
CA ARG A 249 -37.27 -3.73 6.79
C ARG A 249 -36.89 -2.97 5.52
N PRO A 250 -37.79 -2.85 4.53
CA PRO A 250 -37.57 -1.96 3.41
C PRO A 250 -37.58 -0.50 3.87
N GLY A 251 -37.02 0.38 3.05
CA GLY A 251 -37.13 1.82 3.26
C GLY A 251 -38.59 2.27 3.05
N ASP A 252 -39.01 3.26 3.83
CA ASP A 252 -40.35 3.84 3.77
C ASP A 252 -40.32 5.32 3.35
N VAL A 253 -41.49 5.97 3.41
CA VAL A 253 -41.61 7.39 3.03
C VAL A 253 -40.82 8.31 3.95
N GLN A 254 -40.67 7.98 5.24
CA GLN A 254 -39.93 8.78 6.21
C GLN A 254 -38.42 8.70 5.95
N ASP A 255 -37.91 7.51 5.62
CA ASP A 255 -36.50 7.33 5.25
C ASP A 255 -36.15 8.15 3.99
N MET A 256 -37.01 8.11 2.97
CA MET A 256 -36.83 8.90 1.76
C MET A 256 -36.98 10.41 2.03
N ALA A 257 -37.94 10.80 2.87
CA ALA A 257 -38.15 12.20 3.27
C ALA A 257 -36.91 12.76 3.97
N GLY A 258 -36.35 12.04 4.94
CA GLY A 258 -35.13 12.45 5.65
C GLY A 258 -33.96 12.66 4.69
N ALA A 259 -33.75 11.71 3.77
CA ALA A 259 -32.69 11.79 2.76
C ALA A 259 -32.83 13.01 1.85
N VAL A 260 -34.02 13.23 1.28
CA VAL A 260 -34.22 14.33 0.33
C VAL A 260 -34.22 15.68 1.04
N LEU A 261 -34.90 15.83 2.18
CA LEU A 261 -34.94 17.09 2.94
C LEU A 261 -33.53 17.51 3.39
N PHE A 262 -32.70 16.56 3.82
CA PHE A 262 -31.29 16.84 4.11
C PHE A 262 -30.58 17.41 2.89
N LEU A 263 -30.64 16.74 1.73
CA LEU A 263 -29.94 17.17 0.52
C LEU A 263 -30.42 18.54 -0.01
N VAL A 264 -31.73 18.78 0.04
CA VAL A 264 -32.33 19.97 -0.57
C VAL A 264 -32.29 21.23 0.29
N SER A 265 -32.26 21.06 1.62
CA SER A 265 -32.24 22.15 2.58
C SER A 265 -30.84 22.75 2.76
N ARG A 266 -30.74 23.71 3.69
CA ARG A 266 -29.47 24.28 4.11
C ARG A 266 -28.53 23.25 4.73
N ALA A 267 -29.07 22.24 5.42
CA ALA A 267 -28.31 21.15 6.04
C ALA A 267 -27.37 20.47 5.03
N GLY A 268 -27.89 20.22 3.82
CA GLY A 268 -27.12 19.63 2.74
C GLY A 268 -26.39 20.63 1.85
N GLY A 269 -26.45 21.93 2.14
CA GLY A 269 -25.96 23.02 1.28
C GLY A 269 -24.48 22.95 0.87
N TYR A 270 -23.67 22.21 1.64
CA TYR A 270 -22.24 22.01 1.39
C TYR A 270 -21.92 20.71 0.62
N ILE A 271 -22.93 19.95 0.20
CA ILE A 271 -22.78 18.65 -0.48
C ILE A 271 -22.80 18.80 -2.01
N ASN A 272 -21.87 18.14 -2.67
CA ASN A 272 -21.83 17.96 -4.13
C ASN A 272 -21.14 16.62 -4.44
N VAL A 273 -21.70 15.78 -5.33
CA VAL A 273 -21.21 14.41 -5.57
C VAL A 273 -19.74 14.39 -6.00
N TRP A 274 -18.96 13.52 -5.34
CA TRP A 274 -17.60 13.08 -5.71
C TRP A 274 -16.78 14.05 -6.56
N ARG A 275 -16.11 15.00 -5.91
CA ARG A 275 -15.00 15.76 -6.51
C ARG A 275 -13.71 15.36 -5.81
N SER A 276 -12.84 14.64 -6.52
CA SER A 276 -11.54 14.14 -6.00
C SER A 276 -10.56 15.25 -5.55
N ARG A 277 -10.93 16.53 -5.65
CA ARG A 277 -10.10 17.70 -5.31
C ARG A 277 -10.81 18.75 -4.43
N SER A 278 -11.94 18.45 -3.82
CA SER A 278 -12.72 19.42 -3.02
C SER A 278 -12.82 19.04 -1.55
N ARG A 279 -12.56 20.00 -0.65
CA ARG A 279 -12.69 19.89 0.83
C ARG A 279 -14.15 19.96 1.31
N ALA A 280 -15.09 19.40 0.55
CA ALA A 280 -16.54 19.43 0.85
C ALA A 280 -17.04 18.03 1.25
N PHE A 281 -18.09 17.96 2.08
CA PHE A 281 -18.68 16.69 2.52
C PHE A 281 -19.23 15.91 1.30
N HIS A 282 -18.95 14.62 1.27
CA HIS A 282 -19.33 13.71 0.20
C HIS A 282 -20.68 13.06 0.53
N THR A 283 -21.58 12.91 -0.43
CA THR A 283 -22.82 12.16 -0.20
C THR A 283 -23.16 11.24 -1.35
N LEU A 284 -23.23 9.95 -1.01
CA LEU A 284 -24.17 8.99 -1.54
C LEU A 284 -25.05 8.63 -0.34
N VAL A 285 -26.37 8.88 -0.41
CA VAL A 285 -27.27 8.30 0.59
C VAL A 285 -27.47 6.83 0.20
N TRP A 286 -26.76 5.96 0.90
CA TRP A 286 -26.89 4.51 0.81
C TRP A 286 -27.97 4.03 1.77
N SER A 287 -28.77 3.05 1.35
CA SER A 287 -29.57 2.21 2.26
C SER A 287 -29.16 0.73 2.20
N LYS A 288 -27.90 0.40 1.81
CA LYS A 288 -27.34 -0.96 1.90
C LYS A 288 -25.83 -1.03 1.56
N GLU A 289 -24.95 -1.11 2.56
CA GLU A 289 -23.87 -2.11 2.56
C GLU A 289 -23.29 -2.29 3.96
N ALA A 290 -23.51 -3.47 4.52
CA ALA A 290 -22.49 -4.16 5.30
C ALA A 290 -21.60 -4.91 4.28
N GLU A 291 -20.30 -4.90 4.52
CA GLU A 291 -19.27 -5.52 3.67
C GLU A 291 -19.65 -6.92 3.17
N LEU A 292 -19.52 -7.13 1.86
CA LEU A 292 -19.46 -8.47 1.27
C LEU A 292 -18.39 -8.51 0.19
N HIS A 293 -17.12 -8.38 0.61
CA HIS A 293 -15.98 -8.99 -0.08
C HIS A 293 -15.57 -10.26 0.66
N ASN A 294 -16.38 -11.32 0.51
CA ASN A 294 -15.93 -12.71 0.65
C ASN A 294 -17.13 -13.63 0.46
N GLN A 295 -17.31 -14.15 -0.77
CA GLN A 295 -17.92 -15.45 -1.06
C GLN A 295 -18.10 -15.53 -2.58
N LEU A 296 -17.07 -15.99 -3.30
CA LEU A 296 -17.20 -16.69 -4.58
C LEU A 296 -15.84 -17.30 -5.01
N LEU A 297 -15.16 -18.00 -4.09
CA LEU A 297 -14.08 -18.95 -4.44
C LEU A 297 -14.15 -20.15 -3.48
N LYS A 298 -15.06 -21.08 -3.75
CA LYS A 298 -14.89 -22.48 -3.33
C LYS A 298 -14.38 -23.25 -4.54
N PRO A 299 -13.24 -23.97 -4.47
CA PRO A 299 -12.81 -24.84 -5.54
C PRO A 299 -13.83 -25.95 -5.75
N ARG A 300 -14.32 -26.12 -6.98
CA ARG A 300 -14.97 -27.37 -7.40
C ARG A 300 -13.87 -28.40 -7.64
N SER A 301 -13.61 -29.27 -6.66
CA SER A 301 -12.86 -30.49 -6.89
C SER A 301 -13.75 -31.52 -7.58
N ALA A 302 -13.49 -31.77 -8.87
CA ALA A 302 -13.96 -32.96 -9.58
C ALA A 302 -12.77 -33.94 -9.69
N PRO A 303 -12.92 -35.23 -9.36
CA PRO A 303 -11.82 -36.19 -9.45
C PRO A 303 -11.67 -36.71 -10.88
N LEU A 304 -10.44 -36.68 -11.40
CA LEU A 304 -10.03 -37.41 -12.59
C LEU A 304 -9.86 -38.89 -12.26
N ALA A 305 -10.40 -39.74 -13.13
CA ALA A 305 -10.37 -41.19 -13.05
C ALA A 305 -9.10 -41.80 -13.69
N GLY A 306 -8.67 -42.93 -13.13
CA GLY A 306 -7.68 -43.89 -13.66
C GLY A 306 -6.59 -44.17 -12.63
N ARG A 307 -6.21 -45.40 -12.26
CA ARG A 307 -6.42 -46.76 -12.79
C ARG A 307 -6.17 -47.77 -11.65
N GLN A 308 -6.69 -48.98 -11.85
CA GLN A 308 -6.67 -50.17 -10.98
C GLN A 308 -5.29 -50.59 -10.45
N MET A 309 -5.28 -51.15 -9.23
CA MET A 309 -4.59 -52.43 -8.95
C MET A 309 -5.26 -53.17 -7.78
N GLN A 310 -5.57 -54.45 -8.02
CA GLN A 310 -6.18 -55.42 -7.09
C GLN A 310 -5.23 -55.81 -5.94
N LYS A 311 -5.79 -56.20 -4.78
CA LYS A 311 -5.62 -57.54 -4.19
C LYS A 311 -6.43 -57.75 -2.89
N ASP A 312 -7.17 -58.87 -2.90
CA ASP A 312 -7.45 -59.86 -1.86
C ASP A 312 -8.22 -59.51 -0.57
N ALA A 313 -9.26 -60.32 -0.32
CA ALA A 313 -10.09 -60.45 0.89
C ALA A 313 -9.53 -61.56 1.83
N PRO A 314 -10.25 -62.12 2.84
CA PRO A 314 -11.34 -61.63 3.72
C PRO A 314 -11.06 -61.92 5.23
N VAL A 315 -12.07 -61.72 6.12
CA VAL A 315 -12.55 -62.63 7.21
C VAL A 315 -12.86 -61.90 8.55
N ASP A 316 -14.11 -62.10 9.00
CA ASP A 316 -14.78 -62.14 10.34
C ASP A 316 -14.51 -61.04 11.40
N GLY A 317 -15.48 -60.63 12.24
CA GLY A 317 -16.86 -61.05 12.50
C GLY A 317 -17.42 -60.29 13.72
N GLU A 318 -18.76 -60.23 13.80
CA GLU A 318 -19.60 -60.13 15.01
C GLU A 318 -19.47 -58.83 15.89
N ASP A 319 -20.51 -58.14 16.40
CA ASP A 319 -21.87 -58.56 16.68
C ASP A 319 -22.77 -57.38 17.20
N TRP A 320 -24.09 -57.56 17.08
CA TRP A 320 -25.27 -56.94 17.76
C TRP A 320 -25.80 -55.50 17.48
N GLN A 321 -26.87 -55.54 16.66
CA GLN A 321 -28.14 -54.79 16.57
C GLN A 321 -28.68 -54.08 17.84
N MET A 322 -29.22 -52.85 17.79
CA MET A 322 -30.48 -52.29 17.23
C MET A 322 -31.77 -52.40 18.08
N ARG A 323 -32.40 -51.22 18.25
CA ARG A 323 -33.84 -50.85 18.18
C ARG A 323 -34.72 -50.69 19.44
N ASP A 324 -35.29 -49.47 19.49
CA ASP A 324 -36.70 -49.03 19.66
C ASP A 324 -37.62 -49.65 20.74
N ALA A 325 -38.27 -48.77 21.53
CA ALA A 325 -39.72 -48.50 21.45
C ALA A 325 -40.32 -47.77 22.68
N ALA A 326 -41.16 -46.75 22.38
CA ALA A 326 -42.46 -46.34 22.95
C ALA A 326 -42.82 -46.36 24.46
N GLY A 327 -43.51 -45.28 24.91
CA GLY A 327 -44.82 -45.41 25.61
C GLY A 327 -45.04 -44.78 27.00
N SER A 328 -45.63 -43.57 27.04
CA SER A 328 -46.78 -43.08 27.87
C SER A 328 -46.90 -43.26 29.41
N ASN A 329 -47.23 -42.15 30.12
CA ASN A 329 -48.42 -41.91 31.01
C ASN A 329 -48.11 -40.75 32.02
N GLY A 330 -48.80 -39.58 31.99
CA GLY A 330 -50.01 -39.21 32.78
C GLY A 330 -49.63 -38.57 34.15
N VAL A 331 -50.11 -37.41 34.64
CA VAL A 331 -51.51 -36.99 34.95
C VAL A 331 -51.58 -35.49 35.42
N ALA A 332 -52.67 -34.80 35.03
CA ALA A 332 -53.39 -33.56 35.48
C ALA A 332 -52.86 -32.64 36.62
N GLY A 333 -52.91 -31.29 36.58
CA GLY A 333 -54.05 -30.31 36.49
C GLY A 333 -54.36 -29.70 37.90
N PRO A 334 -54.95 -28.48 38.15
CA PRO A 334 -55.77 -27.58 37.28
C PRO A 334 -55.52 -26.03 37.44
N GLN A 335 -56.25 -25.21 36.65
CA GLN A 335 -56.52 -23.74 36.78
C GLN A 335 -58.01 -23.51 37.19
N PRO A 336 -58.59 -22.28 37.23
CA PRO A 336 -58.32 -20.97 37.88
C PRO A 336 -59.54 -20.56 38.80
N PRO A 337 -59.84 -19.28 39.21
CA PRO A 337 -60.58 -18.32 38.36
C PRO A 337 -60.33 -16.79 38.76
N PRO A 338 -61.22 -15.77 38.54
CA PRO A 338 -60.87 -14.52 37.83
C PRO A 338 -61.20 -13.20 38.60
N ASP A 339 -61.04 -12.07 37.90
CA ASP A 339 -61.94 -10.89 37.87
C ASP A 339 -61.59 -9.56 38.59
N GLN A 340 -61.83 -8.48 37.82
CA GLN A 340 -62.20 -7.07 38.17
C GLN A 340 -61.21 -6.10 38.88
N GLY A 341 -60.96 -4.94 38.24
CA GLY A 341 -60.37 -3.72 38.85
C GLY A 341 -61.39 -2.93 39.71
N PRO A 342 -61.29 -1.59 39.93
CA PRO A 342 -60.20 -0.62 39.69
C PRO A 342 -59.95 0.36 40.90
N SER A 343 -59.07 1.37 40.68
CA SER A 343 -59.06 2.72 41.32
C SER A 343 -58.52 2.83 42.77
N VAL A 344 -58.02 3.93 43.33
CA VAL A 344 -57.56 5.29 42.95
C VAL A 344 -56.97 5.91 44.25
N ASN A 345 -55.91 6.74 44.14
CA ASN A 345 -55.42 7.80 45.04
C ASN A 345 -55.01 7.54 46.51
N GLY A 346 -53.87 8.15 46.89
CA GLY A 346 -53.88 9.14 47.98
C GLY A 346 -52.81 9.00 49.07
N THR A 347 -51.67 9.67 48.85
CA THR A 347 -50.99 10.66 49.75
C THR A 347 -50.82 10.43 51.26
N THR A 348 -49.59 10.79 51.70
CA THR A 348 -49.13 11.31 53.03
C THR A 348 -49.11 10.32 54.19
N SER A 349 -48.15 10.28 55.12
CA SER A 349 -46.89 11.00 55.42
C SER A 349 -46.18 10.25 56.57
N SER A 350 -44.85 10.38 56.65
CA SER A 350 -43.97 10.31 57.84
C SER A 350 -44.16 9.19 58.90
N ASP A 351 -43.13 8.35 59.10
CA ASP A 351 -42.31 8.36 60.32
C ASP A 351 -41.12 7.39 60.21
N GLU A 352 -40.09 7.73 60.97
CA GLU A 352 -38.67 7.34 60.91
C GLU A 352 -38.38 5.92 61.44
N GLU A 353 -37.35 5.23 60.89
CA GLU A 353 -36.16 4.75 61.61
C GLU A 353 -35.23 3.87 60.73
N TYR A 354 -33.92 4.17 60.85
CA TYR A 354 -32.66 3.52 60.45
C TYR A 354 -32.69 1.97 60.37
N ASP A 355 -31.93 1.21 59.56
CA ASP A 355 -30.58 1.31 58.98
C ASP A 355 -30.42 0.17 57.92
N GLU A 356 -29.34 0.22 57.12
CA GLU A 356 -28.69 -0.85 56.32
C GLU A 356 -29.03 -1.02 54.82
N GLY A 357 -28.00 -0.79 53.98
CA GLY A 357 -27.83 -1.46 52.67
C GLY A 357 -27.94 -0.59 51.42
N TYR A 358 -26.92 0.24 51.13
CA TYR A 358 -26.77 0.85 49.80
C TYR A 358 -26.08 -0.12 48.83
N ASP A 359 -26.88 -0.83 48.04
CA ASP A 359 -26.52 -1.29 46.69
C ASP A 359 -27.43 -0.51 45.72
N GLU A 360 -26.92 0.57 45.12
CA GLU A 360 -27.57 1.23 43.98
C GLU A 360 -26.94 0.69 42.69
N GLU A 361 -27.65 -0.26 42.07
CA GLU A 361 -27.57 -0.51 40.63
C GLU A 361 -28.02 0.75 39.89
N TYR A 362 -27.08 1.45 39.25
CA TYR A 362 -27.41 2.46 38.26
C TYR A 362 -27.87 1.76 36.98
N GLU A 363 -29.19 1.74 36.74
CA GLU A 363 -29.77 1.48 35.42
C GLU A 363 -29.23 2.53 34.44
N GLU A 364 -28.29 2.13 33.57
CA GLU A 364 -27.94 2.91 32.37
C GLU A 364 -29.15 2.91 31.43
N SER A 365 -29.81 4.06 31.31
CA SER A 365 -30.89 4.29 30.35
C SER A 365 -30.45 4.00 28.91
N GLU A 366 -31.26 3.27 28.14
CA GLU A 366 -31.07 2.95 26.72
C GLU A 366 -30.83 4.19 25.81
N ASP A 367 -31.13 5.40 26.28
CA ASP A 367 -30.85 6.65 25.56
C ASP A 367 -29.35 7.02 25.53
N ALA A 368 -28.54 6.55 26.50
CA ALA A 368 -27.10 6.86 26.56
C ALA A 368 -26.30 6.07 25.51
N THR A 369 -26.72 4.85 25.19
CA THR A 369 -26.09 3.97 24.19
C THR A 369 -26.40 4.37 22.76
N VAL A 370 -27.58 4.97 22.48
CA VAL A 370 -27.91 5.49 21.14
C VAL A 370 -27.15 6.78 20.81
N VAL A 371 -26.89 7.63 21.82
CA VAL A 371 -26.13 8.88 21.64
C VAL A 371 -24.62 8.63 21.50
N SER A 372 -24.07 7.57 22.11
CA SER A 372 -22.66 7.19 21.93
C SER A 372 -22.37 6.73 20.49
N GLN A 373 -23.34 6.07 19.84
CA GLN A 373 -23.25 5.59 18.45
C GLN A 373 -23.29 6.72 17.40
N LEU A 374 -23.76 7.92 17.76
CA LEU A 374 -23.86 9.08 16.85
C LEU A 374 -22.64 10.02 16.87
N ARG A 375 -21.59 9.72 17.64
CA ARG A 375 -20.34 10.51 17.60
C ARG A 375 -19.61 10.25 16.29
N ARG A 376 -19.53 11.26 15.41
CA ARG A 376 -18.63 11.19 14.25
C ARG A 376 -17.22 10.97 14.76
N ARG A 377 -16.58 9.86 14.40
CA ARG A 377 -15.24 9.49 14.85
C ARG A 377 -14.18 10.60 14.72
N GLY A 378 -14.27 11.42 13.67
CA GLY A 378 -13.40 12.59 13.48
C GLY A 378 -13.54 13.69 14.55
N GLN A 379 -14.59 13.65 15.37
CA GLN A 379 -14.83 14.54 16.51
C GLN A 379 -14.38 13.94 17.85
N LEU A 380 -14.02 12.65 17.87
CA LEU A 380 -13.44 12.05 19.06
C LEU A 380 -12.05 12.63 19.32
N PRO A 381 -11.69 12.82 20.59
CA PRO A 381 -10.36 13.28 20.95
C PRO A 381 -9.29 12.23 20.69
N THR A 382 -8.04 12.68 20.67
CA THR A 382 -6.86 11.81 20.76
C THR A 382 -6.55 11.55 22.23
N GLY A 383 -6.30 10.30 22.61
CA GLY A 383 -5.89 9.93 23.97
C GLY A 383 -4.39 10.13 24.22
N CYS A 384 -4.00 10.36 25.47
CA CYS A 384 -2.62 10.41 25.94
C CYS A 384 -2.53 9.73 27.31
N CYS A 385 -1.80 8.61 27.39
CA CYS A 385 -1.52 7.93 28.66
C CYS A 385 -0.15 8.35 29.18
N TYR A 386 -0.08 8.74 30.46
CA TYR A 386 1.16 9.12 31.14
C TYR A 386 0.99 9.07 32.66
N ASP A 387 2.00 8.55 33.36
CA ASP A 387 2.09 8.56 34.82
C ASP A 387 3.53 8.81 35.29
N ASP A 388 3.70 9.79 36.20
CA ASP A 388 5.01 10.15 36.76
C ASP A 388 5.67 8.97 37.51
N ARG A 389 4.89 8.03 38.06
CA ARG A 389 5.42 6.85 38.78
C ARG A 389 6.25 5.93 37.90
N MET A 390 6.05 5.95 36.58
CA MET A 390 6.91 5.24 35.64
C MET A 390 8.37 5.72 35.71
N LYS A 391 8.63 6.96 36.19
CA LYS A 391 9.99 7.50 36.41
C LYS A 391 10.74 6.83 37.57
N LEU A 392 10.05 6.08 38.41
CA LEU A 392 10.66 5.39 39.57
C LEU A 392 11.59 4.25 39.16
N HIS A 393 11.44 3.70 37.94
CA HIS A 393 12.45 2.80 37.38
C HIS A 393 13.74 3.58 37.12
N CYS A 394 14.76 3.37 37.95
CA CYS A 394 16.06 3.99 37.84
C CYS A 394 17.16 2.97 38.18
N ASN A 395 18.37 3.21 37.69
CA ASN A 395 19.52 2.37 37.99
C ASN A 395 19.83 2.38 39.50
N ALA A 396 20.14 1.22 40.07
CA ALA A 396 20.56 1.07 41.47
C ALA A 396 21.97 1.63 41.76
N ASP A 397 22.69 2.10 40.73
CA ASP A 397 23.93 2.86 40.85
C ASP A 397 23.67 4.37 40.94
N PHE A 398 23.97 4.96 42.10
CA PHE A 398 23.83 6.39 42.41
C PHE A 398 25.17 7.14 42.42
N THR A 399 26.22 6.59 41.81
CA THR A 399 27.52 7.28 41.69
C THR A 399 27.43 8.51 40.77
N SER A 400 28.51 9.27 40.60
CA SER A 400 28.51 10.50 39.77
C SER A 400 28.55 10.24 38.26
N HIS A 401 28.60 8.98 37.82
CA HIS A 401 28.67 8.57 36.42
C HIS A 401 27.58 7.56 35.95
N PRO A 402 26.33 7.54 36.46
CA PRO A 402 25.36 6.52 36.09
C PRO A 402 24.46 7.07 34.98
N HIS A 403 25.03 7.48 33.84
CA HIS A 403 24.21 7.86 32.69
C HIS A 403 24.04 6.66 31.77
N HIS A 404 23.07 5.82 32.13
CA HIS A 404 22.52 4.83 31.22
C HIS A 404 21.60 5.55 30.22
N PRO A 405 21.60 5.19 28.91
CA PRO A 405 20.81 5.88 27.88
C PRO A 405 19.31 5.84 28.16
N GLU A 406 18.80 4.73 28.72
CA GLU A 406 17.42 4.64 29.19
C GLU A 406 17.21 5.39 30.51
N ASP A 407 16.70 6.63 30.41
CA ASP A 407 16.62 7.64 31.47
C ASP A 407 15.15 8.05 31.78
N PRO A 408 14.75 8.19 33.05
CA PRO A 408 13.44 8.72 33.45
C PRO A 408 13.02 10.04 32.77
N ARG A 409 13.99 10.88 32.40
CA ARG A 409 13.76 12.16 31.71
C ARG A 409 13.17 12.00 30.31
N ARG A 410 13.28 10.83 29.66
CA ARG A 410 12.73 10.59 28.32
C ARG A 410 11.23 10.90 28.26
N ILE A 411 10.44 10.26 29.14
CA ILE A 411 9.00 10.50 29.22
C ILE A 411 8.67 11.90 29.75
N GLU A 412 9.51 12.46 30.63
CA GLU A 412 9.30 13.79 31.18
C GLU A 412 9.45 14.89 30.11
N GLU A 413 10.49 14.81 29.28
CA GLU A 413 10.75 15.79 28.23
C GLU A 413 9.70 15.72 27.11
N ILE A 414 9.19 14.52 26.77
CA ILE A 414 8.05 14.38 25.85
C ILE A 414 6.82 15.11 26.39
N ILE A 415 6.46 14.89 27.66
CA ILE A 415 5.29 15.56 28.25
C ILE A 415 5.50 17.07 28.36
N LYS A 416 6.71 17.53 28.71
CA LYS A 416 7.04 18.97 28.66
C LYS A 416 6.89 19.53 27.24
N ALA A 417 7.33 18.80 26.23
CA ALA A 417 7.20 19.19 24.83
C ALA A 417 5.72 19.24 24.39
N PHE A 418 4.89 18.27 24.79
CA PHE A 418 3.45 18.28 24.55
C PHE A 418 2.76 19.48 25.20
N LYS A 419 3.09 19.79 26.47
CA LYS A 419 2.59 20.98 27.18
C LYS A 419 3.03 22.27 26.47
N LYS A 420 4.31 22.37 26.09
CA LYS A 420 4.86 23.55 25.38
C LYS A 420 4.24 23.75 23.99
N ALA A 421 3.93 22.67 23.30
CA ALA A 421 3.26 22.70 22.00
C ALA A 421 1.75 22.97 22.10
N GLY A 422 1.19 23.05 23.33
CA GLY A 422 -0.23 23.29 23.56
C GLY A 422 -1.12 22.09 23.30
N LEU A 423 -0.55 20.87 23.24
CA LEU A 423 -1.29 19.64 22.95
C LEU A 423 -1.99 19.07 24.19
N LEU A 424 -1.50 19.38 25.39
CA LEU A 424 -2.11 18.99 26.66
C LEU A 424 -2.70 20.21 27.38
N TYR A 425 -3.83 20.01 28.05
CA TYR A 425 -4.43 21.03 28.89
C TYR A 425 -3.65 21.15 30.21
N THR A 426 -3.33 22.38 30.63
CA THR A 426 -2.54 22.68 31.85
C THR A 426 -3.28 23.59 32.85
N GLY A 427 -4.57 23.89 32.61
CA GLY A 427 -5.37 24.69 33.52
C GLY A 427 -6.12 23.87 34.58
N PRO A 428 -7.01 24.51 35.38
CA PRO A 428 -7.76 23.83 36.43
C PRO A 428 -8.70 22.73 35.92
N GLU A 429 -8.74 21.58 36.61
CA GLU A 429 -9.57 20.42 36.23
C GLU A 429 -11.07 20.74 36.12
N ALA A 430 -11.57 21.69 36.91
CA ALA A 430 -12.95 22.15 36.85
C ALA A 430 -13.38 22.66 35.45
N ASN A 431 -12.43 23.11 34.63
CA ASN A 431 -12.70 23.58 33.28
C ASN A 431 -12.70 22.46 32.23
N VAL A 432 -12.21 21.26 32.57
CA VAL A 432 -12.09 20.14 31.62
C VAL A 432 -13.46 19.75 31.08
N ALA A 433 -14.46 19.58 31.94
CA ALA A 433 -15.83 19.23 31.53
C ALA A 433 -16.40 20.21 30.49
N LYS A 434 -16.14 21.51 30.68
CA LYS A 434 -16.55 22.56 29.74
C LYS A 434 -15.78 22.51 28.42
N ILE A 435 -14.46 22.31 28.48
CA ILE A 435 -13.58 22.20 27.30
C ILE A 435 -13.94 20.99 26.45
N VAL A 436 -14.26 19.87 27.09
CA VAL A 436 -14.73 18.65 26.45
C VAL A 436 -16.00 18.90 25.65
N GLN A 437 -16.94 19.68 26.18
CA GLN A 437 -18.19 20.01 25.50
C GLN A 437 -17.98 21.03 24.36
N GLU A 438 -17.15 22.05 24.55
CA GLU A 438 -16.97 23.14 23.57
C GLU A 438 -15.96 22.82 22.46
N THR A 439 -14.84 22.19 22.79
CA THR A 439 -13.70 21.94 21.87
C THR A 439 -13.04 20.59 22.14
N PRO A 440 -13.71 19.44 21.89
CA PRO A 440 -13.22 18.11 22.26
C PRO A 440 -11.87 17.74 21.62
N THR A 441 -11.58 18.24 20.42
CA THR A 441 -10.35 17.91 19.66
C THR A 441 -9.18 18.86 19.92
N LYS A 442 -9.33 19.85 20.82
CA LYS A 442 -8.31 20.89 21.04
C LYS A 442 -7.08 20.38 21.78
N TYR A 443 -7.26 19.40 22.67
CA TYR A 443 -6.20 18.81 23.48
C TYR A 443 -6.25 17.29 23.35
N MET A 444 -5.14 16.63 23.65
CA MET A 444 -5.14 15.21 23.94
C MET A 444 -5.71 14.96 25.33
N TRP A 445 -6.50 13.90 25.46
CA TRP A 445 -7.23 13.57 26.67
C TRP A 445 -6.46 12.54 27.49
N ARG A 446 -6.39 12.77 28.79
CA ARG A 446 -5.65 11.90 29.69
C ARG A 446 -6.33 10.53 29.79
N ILE A 447 -5.57 9.49 29.48
CA ILE A 447 -5.90 8.10 29.82
C ILE A 447 -5.10 7.80 31.09
N ALA A 448 -5.78 7.36 32.15
CA ALA A 448 -5.11 6.99 33.39
C ALA A 448 -4.28 5.72 33.16
N ALA A 449 -3.04 5.69 33.65
CA ALA A 449 -2.29 4.45 33.71
C ALA A 449 -2.73 3.65 34.94
N ARG A 450 -2.84 2.33 34.78
CA ARG A 450 -3.05 1.38 35.87
C ARG A 450 -1.95 0.35 35.88
N GLU A 451 -1.87 -0.42 36.95
CA GLU A 451 -1.02 -1.61 36.98
C GLU A 451 -1.68 -2.73 36.16
N ALA A 452 -0.90 -3.40 35.32
CA ALA A 452 -1.34 -4.61 34.63
C ALA A 452 -1.57 -5.73 35.65
N ALA A 453 -2.69 -6.44 35.51
CA ALA A 453 -2.97 -7.63 36.31
C ALA A 453 -2.02 -8.77 35.90
N LYS A 454 -1.74 -9.67 36.85
CA LYS A 454 -0.87 -10.81 36.60
C LYS A 454 -1.40 -11.65 35.43
N GLU A 455 -2.70 -11.90 35.40
CA GLU A 455 -3.36 -12.72 34.39
C GLU A 455 -3.22 -12.12 32.99
N GLU A 456 -3.20 -10.79 32.87
CA GLU A 456 -2.98 -10.08 31.60
C GLU A 456 -1.55 -10.28 31.11
N ILE A 457 -0.55 -10.14 31.99
CA ILE A 457 0.86 -10.32 31.65
C ILE A 457 1.12 -11.76 31.19
N LEU A 458 0.48 -12.74 31.84
CA LEU A 458 0.61 -14.16 31.50
C LEU A 458 0.04 -14.53 30.12
N LEU A 459 -0.65 -13.62 29.42
CA LEU A 459 -1.07 -13.85 28.03
C LEU A 459 0.09 -13.81 27.04
N ALA A 460 1.21 -13.17 27.40
CA ALA A 460 2.40 -13.07 26.58
C ALA A 460 3.66 -13.60 27.26
N HIS A 461 3.64 -13.74 28.60
CA HIS A 461 4.80 -14.11 29.41
C HIS A 461 4.57 -15.38 30.21
N THR A 462 5.64 -16.13 30.48
CA THR A 462 5.60 -17.30 31.36
C THR A 462 5.42 -16.89 32.83
N PRO A 463 4.84 -17.78 33.66
CA PRO A 463 4.75 -17.56 35.10
C PRO A 463 6.11 -17.34 35.78
N ASP A 464 7.15 -18.03 35.31
CA ASP A 464 8.50 -17.93 35.87
C ASP A 464 9.13 -16.57 35.57
N HIS A 465 8.95 -16.05 34.36
CA HIS A 465 9.40 -14.71 34.00
C HIS A 465 8.71 -13.63 34.84
N TYR A 466 7.38 -13.70 34.99
CA TYR A 466 6.64 -12.78 35.88
C TYR A 466 7.21 -12.82 37.31
N ALA A 467 7.41 -14.02 37.86
CA ALA A 467 7.93 -14.19 39.21
C ALA A 467 9.36 -13.64 39.36
N TRP A 468 10.20 -13.76 38.33
CA TRP A 468 11.53 -13.18 38.33
C TRP A 468 11.48 -11.65 38.40
N VAL A 469 10.65 -11.00 37.58
CA VAL A 469 10.52 -9.53 37.60
C VAL A 469 9.93 -9.06 38.93
N GLU A 470 8.90 -9.75 39.45
CA GLU A 470 8.28 -9.46 40.76
C GLU A 470 9.32 -9.49 41.89
N ASN A 471 10.20 -10.50 41.88
CA ASN A 471 11.25 -10.68 42.90
C ASN A 471 12.28 -9.55 42.95
N LEU A 472 12.44 -8.74 41.89
CA LEU A 472 13.32 -7.56 41.90
C LEU A 472 12.95 -6.57 43.01
N SER A 473 11.67 -6.50 43.40
CA SER A 473 11.20 -5.63 44.48
C SER A 473 11.62 -6.10 45.87
N ALA A 474 11.95 -7.39 46.01
CA ALA A 474 12.36 -8.01 47.27
C ALA A 474 13.89 -8.05 47.45
N MET A 475 14.66 -7.84 46.39
CA MET A 475 16.12 -7.85 46.43
C MET A 475 16.70 -6.62 47.12
N SER A 476 17.85 -6.79 47.80
CA SER A 476 18.59 -5.68 48.39
C SER A 476 19.28 -4.83 47.31
N TYR A 477 19.56 -3.55 47.63
CA TYR A 477 20.29 -2.66 46.72
C TYR A 477 21.65 -3.20 46.27
N THR A 478 22.34 -3.95 47.13
CA THR A 478 23.64 -4.56 46.80
C THR A 478 23.49 -5.65 45.75
N GLU A 479 22.47 -6.51 45.90
CA GLU A 479 22.15 -7.56 44.94
C GLU A 479 21.71 -6.96 43.60
N LEU A 480 20.82 -5.96 43.62
CA LEU A 480 20.34 -5.26 42.42
C LEU A 480 21.47 -4.57 41.64
N ARG A 481 22.46 -4.02 42.35
CA ARG A 481 23.63 -3.41 41.71
C ARG A 481 24.53 -4.45 41.06
N ALA A 482 24.77 -5.58 41.74
CA ALA A 482 25.54 -6.68 41.16
C ALA A 482 24.84 -7.25 39.92
N LEU A 483 23.52 -7.46 40.03
CA LEU A 483 22.68 -7.95 38.94
C LEU A 483 22.65 -6.97 37.76
N SER A 484 22.56 -5.66 38.01
CA SER A 484 22.62 -4.66 36.93
C SER A 484 23.97 -4.69 36.20
N VAL A 485 25.09 -4.83 36.92
CA VAL A 485 26.43 -4.92 36.29
C VAL A 485 26.60 -6.20 35.47
N GLU A 486 25.92 -7.28 35.86
CA GLU A 486 25.90 -8.53 35.11
C GLU A 486 25.06 -8.42 33.85
N LEU A 487 23.82 -7.92 33.97
CA LEU A 487 22.84 -7.84 32.90
C LEU A 487 23.10 -6.69 31.90
N ASP A 488 23.86 -5.67 32.28
CA ASP A 488 24.28 -4.59 31.37
C ASP A 488 25.33 -5.06 30.35
N LYS A 489 25.87 -6.27 30.50
CA LYS A 489 26.85 -6.86 29.58
C LYS A 489 26.19 -7.72 28.50
N GLY A 490 26.73 -7.63 27.29
CA GLY A 490 26.34 -8.52 26.19
C GLY A 490 24.92 -8.27 25.70
N ARG A 491 24.20 -9.35 25.39
CA ARG A 491 22.89 -9.28 24.73
C ARG A 491 21.73 -8.88 25.65
N ALA A 492 21.86 -9.13 26.96
CA ALA A 492 20.81 -8.82 27.93
C ALA A 492 20.50 -7.31 27.98
N SER A 493 21.56 -6.48 28.02
CA SER A 493 21.49 -5.00 28.01
C SER A 493 20.35 -4.47 28.89
N LEU A 494 20.43 -4.76 30.19
CA LEU A 494 19.37 -4.42 31.15
C LEU A 494 19.99 -3.87 32.44
N TYR A 495 19.40 -2.81 32.98
CA TYR A 495 19.63 -2.41 34.36
C TYR A 495 18.38 -2.65 35.19
N VAL A 496 18.57 -2.93 36.48
CA VAL A 496 17.46 -3.22 37.39
C VAL A 496 17.52 -2.33 38.64
N GLY A 497 16.37 -2.18 39.28
CA GLY A 497 16.19 -1.39 40.48
C GLY A 497 14.94 -1.85 41.24
N SER A 498 14.84 -1.50 42.52
CA SER A 498 13.78 -1.98 43.42
C SER A 498 12.37 -1.55 43.01
N LEU A 499 12.24 -0.49 42.21
CA LEU A 499 10.98 0.02 41.68
C LEU A 499 10.77 -0.29 40.19
N SER A 500 11.56 -1.22 39.63
CA SER A 500 11.42 -1.60 38.21
C SER A 500 10.14 -2.39 37.96
N PHE A 501 9.79 -3.32 38.85
CA PHE A 501 8.55 -4.09 38.76
C PHE A 501 7.29 -3.21 38.78
N PRO A 502 7.05 -2.33 39.78
CA PRO A 502 5.85 -1.50 39.79
C PRO A 502 5.81 -0.53 38.59
N ALA A 503 6.96 -0.03 38.12
CA ALA A 503 7.00 0.78 36.91
C ALA A 503 6.66 -0.05 35.65
N ALA A 504 7.14 -1.30 35.55
CA ALA A 504 6.81 -2.21 34.46
C ALA A 504 5.32 -2.57 34.43
N LEU A 505 4.69 -2.79 35.58
CA LEU A 505 3.23 -2.99 35.68
C LEU A 505 2.47 -1.77 35.17
N LEU A 506 2.89 -0.56 35.54
CA LEU A 506 2.28 0.68 35.07
C LEU A 506 2.48 0.90 33.56
N SER A 507 3.67 0.60 33.03
CA SER A 507 3.97 0.71 31.61
C SER A 507 3.06 -0.20 30.79
N CYS A 508 2.98 -1.48 31.18
CA CYS A 508 2.16 -2.48 30.53
C CYS A 508 0.66 -2.15 30.65
N GLY A 509 0.18 -1.79 31.84
CA GLY A 509 -1.22 -1.40 32.05
C GLY A 509 -1.60 -0.12 31.30
N GLY A 510 -0.67 0.84 31.18
CA GLY A 510 -0.84 2.02 30.35
C GLY A 510 -0.99 1.69 28.87
N ALA A 511 -0.22 0.72 28.34
CA ALA A 511 -0.37 0.25 26.97
C ALA A 511 -1.71 -0.46 26.74
N ILE A 512 -2.12 -1.33 27.69
CA ILE A 512 -3.41 -2.03 27.66
C ILE A 512 -4.55 -1.01 27.58
N ASP A 513 -4.66 -0.10 28.55
CA ASP A 513 -5.78 0.86 28.60
C ASP A 513 -5.75 1.84 27.42
N THR A 514 -4.57 2.20 26.91
CA THR A 514 -4.46 2.99 25.67
C THR A 514 -5.09 2.26 24.48
N CYS A 515 -4.81 0.97 24.32
CA CYS A 515 -5.38 0.18 23.23
C CYS A 515 -6.89 -0.03 23.42
N LYS A 516 -7.34 -0.37 24.63
CA LYS A 516 -8.77 -0.57 24.97
C LYS A 516 -9.59 0.66 24.61
N GLN A 517 -9.14 1.84 25.04
CA GLN A 517 -9.85 3.10 24.77
C GLN A 517 -9.99 3.42 23.26
N VAL A 518 -9.03 2.98 22.44
CA VAL A 518 -9.09 3.12 20.97
C VAL A 518 -10.03 2.07 20.36
N VAL A 519 -9.99 0.82 20.82
CA VAL A 519 -10.85 -0.27 20.33
C VAL A 519 -12.32 0.02 20.62
N GLU A 520 -12.63 0.45 21.84
CA GLU A 520 -13.96 0.86 22.31
C GLU A 520 -14.45 2.17 21.67
N SER A 521 -13.59 2.87 20.95
CA SER A 521 -13.89 4.17 20.31
C SER A 521 -14.27 5.29 21.30
N ASN A 522 -13.72 5.25 22.52
CA ASN A 522 -13.77 6.37 23.46
C ASN A 522 -12.86 7.52 23.01
N VAL A 523 -11.76 7.18 22.33
CA VAL A 523 -10.87 8.08 21.61
C VAL A 523 -10.70 7.61 20.16
N LYS A 524 -10.40 8.51 19.21
CA LYS A 524 -10.19 8.07 17.81
C LYS A 524 -8.91 7.25 17.64
N ASN A 525 -7.85 7.66 18.35
CA ASN A 525 -6.49 7.16 18.38
C ASN A 525 -5.82 7.65 19.67
N ALA A 526 -4.67 7.11 20.05
CA ALA A 526 -4.01 7.48 21.30
C ALA A 526 -2.49 7.31 21.29
N PHE A 527 -1.82 7.97 22.24
CA PHE A 527 -0.38 7.87 22.50
C PHE A 527 -0.12 7.50 23.95
N ALA A 528 0.50 6.35 24.20
CA ALA A 528 1.02 5.93 25.50
C ALA A 528 2.48 6.39 25.66
N VAL A 529 2.70 7.39 26.51
CA VAL A 529 4.04 7.87 26.89
C VAL A 529 4.49 7.06 28.11
N ILE A 530 4.96 5.85 27.85
CA ILE A 530 5.22 4.81 28.86
C ILE A 530 6.70 4.47 28.99
N ARG A 531 7.10 3.96 30.17
CA ARG A 531 8.40 3.35 30.43
C ARG A 531 8.31 2.39 31.63
N PRO A 532 9.11 1.33 31.71
CA PRO A 532 10.13 0.86 30.75
C PRO A 532 9.54 0.45 29.39
N PRO A 533 10.35 0.43 28.31
CA PRO A 533 9.95 -0.10 26.99
C PRO A 533 9.61 -1.60 27.07
N GLY A 534 9.11 -2.17 25.97
CA GLY A 534 8.59 -3.53 25.94
C GLY A 534 9.10 -4.43 24.80
N HIS A 535 9.40 -3.90 23.61
CA HIS A 535 9.46 -4.72 22.38
C HIS A 535 10.53 -5.83 22.35
N HIS A 536 11.59 -5.73 23.18
CA HIS A 536 12.64 -6.74 23.30
C HIS A 536 12.33 -7.86 24.30
N ALA A 537 11.40 -7.65 25.25
CA ALA A 537 11.08 -8.64 26.25
C ALA A 537 10.45 -9.87 25.59
N GLU A 538 11.12 -11.01 25.72
CA GLU A 538 10.66 -12.30 25.21
C GLU A 538 9.57 -12.87 26.12
N TYR A 539 8.95 -13.98 25.72
CA TYR A 539 7.95 -14.65 26.54
C TYR A 539 8.51 -15.20 27.87
N ASP A 540 9.82 -15.40 27.99
CA ASP A 540 10.47 -16.00 29.17
C ASP A 540 11.66 -15.20 29.75
N GLN A 541 12.01 -14.04 29.20
CA GLN A 541 13.14 -13.25 29.67
C GLN A 541 13.04 -11.74 29.39
N SER A 542 13.67 -10.94 30.25
CA SER A 542 13.84 -9.48 30.06
C SER A 542 15.08 -9.21 29.23
N LEU A 543 14.98 -8.28 28.27
CA LEU A 543 16.07 -7.95 27.35
C LEU A 543 15.95 -6.49 26.86
N GLY A 544 17.06 -5.84 26.56
CA GLY A 544 17.09 -4.53 25.88
C GLY A 544 16.26 -3.47 26.60
N PHE A 545 16.49 -3.29 27.89
CA PHE A 545 15.75 -2.37 28.77
C PHE A 545 14.26 -2.73 29.01
N CYS A 546 13.78 -3.83 28.43
CA CYS A 546 12.38 -4.24 28.48
C CYS A 546 12.17 -5.35 29.52
N PHE A 547 11.16 -5.18 30.39
CA PHE A 547 10.80 -6.18 31.41
C PHE A 547 9.59 -7.02 31.01
N PHE A 548 8.51 -6.36 30.63
CA PHE A 548 7.33 -6.99 30.03
C PHE A 548 7.11 -6.41 28.65
N ASN A 549 6.68 -7.26 27.72
CA ASN A 549 6.35 -6.81 26.37
C ASN A 549 4.98 -6.14 26.35
N ASN A 550 4.98 -4.80 26.46
CA ASN A 550 3.79 -3.98 26.61
C ASN A 550 2.79 -4.17 25.45
N VAL A 551 3.29 -4.18 24.21
CA VAL A 551 2.46 -4.26 23.00
C VAL A 551 1.78 -5.63 22.85
N PRO A 552 2.49 -6.78 22.89
CA PRO A 552 1.87 -8.10 22.83
C PRO A 552 0.84 -8.34 23.92
N VAL A 553 1.11 -7.94 25.16
CA VAL A 553 0.13 -8.05 26.25
C VAL A 553 -1.13 -7.24 25.91
N ALA A 554 -0.98 -5.96 25.54
CA ALA A 554 -2.11 -5.11 25.17
C ALA A 554 -2.93 -5.67 24.00
N VAL A 555 -2.27 -6.22 22.98
CA VAL A 555 -2.91 -6.85 21.82
C VAL A 555 -3.68 -8.11 22.21
N LYS A 556 -3.09 -9.01 23.01
CA LYS A 556 -3.76 -10.23 23.47
C LYS A 556 -4.96 -9.92 24.35
N VAL A 557 -4.84 -8.94 25.26
CA VAL A 557 -5.97 -8.46 26.07
C VAL A 557 -7.09 -7.94 25.17
N CYS A 558 -6.78 -7.09 24.18
CA CYS A 558 -7.79 -6.56 23.27
C CYS A 558 -8.47 -7.65 22.42
N GLN A 559 -7.71 -8.65 21.95
CA GLN A 559 -8.27 -9.80 21.22
C GLN A 559 -9.16 -10.68 22.10
N GLN A 560 -8.81 -10.86 23.39
CA GLN A 560 -9.59 -11.66 24.33
C GLN A 560 -10.86 -10.96 24.79
N GLU A 561 -10.79 -9.66 25.11
CA GLU A 561 -11.93 -8.89 25.60
C GLU A 561 -12.87 -8.44 24.48
N TYR A 562 -12.35 -8.17 23.27
CA TYR A 562 -13.13 -7.62 22.14
C TYR A 562 -13.00 -8.46 20.85
N PRO A 563 -13.27 -9.78 20.88
CA PRO A 563 -13.04 -10.68 19.74
C PRO A 563 -13.84 -10.32 18.48
N GLU A 564 -15.00 -9.66 18.64
CA GLU A 564 -15.88 -9.27 17.54
C GLU A 564 -15.42 -8.01 16.79
N ILE A 565 -14.63 -7.14 17.43
CA ILE A 565 -14.24 -5.82 16.87
C ILE A 565 -12.72 -5.59 16.82
N CYS A 566 -11.92 -6.49 17.39
CA CYS A 566 -10.47 -6.42 17.42
C CYS A 566 -9.86 -7.83 17.27
N ARG A 567 -10.01 -8.43 16.09
CA ARG A 567 -9.47 -9.77 15.81
C ARG A 567 -8.09 -9.68 15.16
N LYS A 568 -7.97 -8.91 14.08
CA LYS A 568 -6.72 -8.75 13.33
C LYS A 568 -6.00 -7.49 13.75
N VAL A 569 -4.75 -7.62 14.20
CA VAL A 569 -3.95 -6.49 14.66
C VAL A 569 -2.69 -6.35 13.85
N LEU A 570 -2.42 -5.14 13.36
CA LEU A 570 -1.11 -4.79 12.79
C LEU A 570 -0.26 -4.19 13.90
N VAL A 571 0.86 -4.82 14.21
CA VAL A 571 1.92 -4.24 15.02
C VAL A 571 3.03 -3.76 14.09
N LEU A 572 3.19 -2.45 13.99
CA LEU A 572 4.31 -1.85 13.25
C LEU A 572 5.36 -1.35 14.23
N ASP A 573 6.56 -1.89 14.13
CA ASP A 573 7.73 -1.46 14.87
C ASP A 573 8.65 -0.62 13.97
N TRP A 574 8.85 0.64 14.36
CA TRP A 574 9.77 1.56 13.69
C TRP A 574 10.93 1.99 14.61
N ASP A 575 11.06 1.36 15.78
CA ASP A 575 12.28 1.47 16.58
C ASP A 575 13.47 1.00 15.73
N VAL A 576 14.64 1.61 15.93
CA VAL A 576 15.81 1.26 15.13
C VAL A 576 16.29 -0.17 15.40
N HIS A 577 15.92 -0.75 16.54
CA HIS A 577 16.22 -2.12 16.91
C HIS A 577 15.08 -3.07 16.53
N HIS A 578 15.43 -4.32 16.24
CA HIS A 578 14.44 -5.37 16.02
C HIS A 578 13.72 -5.71 17.33
N GLY A 579 12.39 -5.56 17.36
CA GLY A 579 11.53 -6.06 18.46
C GLY A 579 11.41 -7.58 18.46
N ASN A 580 12.51 -8.28 18.77
CA ASN A 580 12.61 -9.75 18.79
C ASN A 580 11.51 -10.39 19.64
N GLY A 581 11.18 -9.81 20.79
CA GLY A 581 10.12 -10.31 21.67
C GLY A 581 8.74 -10.28 21.00
N ILE A 582 8.39 -9.20 20.30
CA ILE A 582 7.11 -9.09 19.58
C ILE A 582 7.04 -10.15 18.48
N GLN A 583 8.11 -10.28 17.68
CA GLN A 583 8.21 -11.29 16.63
C GLN A 583 7.97 -12.69 17.19
N ASN A 584 8.70 -13.07 18.23
CA ASN A 584 8.69 -14.44 18.76
C ASN A 584 7.36 -14.79 19.42
N ILE A 585 6.75 -13.87 20.16
CA ILE A 585 5.43 -14.06 20.79
C ILE A 585 4.33 -14.31 19.73
N PHE A 586 4.40 -13.64 18.57
CA PHE A 586 3.38 -13.74 17.52
C PHE A 586 3.79 -14.61 16.32
N TYR A 587 4.94 -15.28 16.37
CA TYR A 587 5.56 -15.91 15.18
C TYR A 587 4.68 -16.97 14.49
N GLN A 588 3.73 -17.56 15.22
CA GLN A 588 2.77 -18.54 14.73
C GLN A 588 1.32 -18.01 14.65
N ASP A 589 1.06 -16.76 15.00
CA ASP A 589 -0.29 -16.18 15.07
C ASP A 589 -0.72 -15.58 13.71
N PRO A 590 -1.77 -16.12 13.06
CA PRO A 590 -2.24 -15.59 11.77
C PRO A 590 -2.98 -14.25 11.89
N ASN A 591 -3.44 -13.89 13.09
CA ASN A 591 -4.26 -12.71 13.32
C ASN A 591 -3.43 -11.50 13.76
N VAL A 592 -2.12 -11.65 13.99
CA VAL A 592 -1.23 -10.53 14.27
C VAL A 592 -0.21 -10.42 13.17
N LEU A 593 -0.23 -9.31 12.43
CA LEU A 593 0.79 -8.98 11.45
C LEU A 593 1.84 -8.12 12.15
N TYR A 594 3.05 -8.67 12.29
CA TYR A 594 4.20 -7.91 12.78
C TYR A 594 5.05 -7.44 11.61
N ILE A 595 5.33 -6.13 11.58
CA ILE A 595 6.26 -5.54 10.61
C ILE A 595 7.28 -4.71 11.38
N SER A 596 8.56 -4.95 11.16
CA SER A 596 9.64 -4.19 11.79
C SER A 596 10.56 -3.59 10.73
N ILE A 597 10.90 -2.30 10.88
CA ILE A 597 12.00 -1.65 10.17
C ILE A 597 13.12 -1.37 11.16
N HIS A 598 14.28 -1.99 10.98
CA HIS A 598 15.38 -1.90 11.95
C HIS A 598 16.74 -1.94 11.26
N VAL A 599 17.79 -1.51 11.95
CA VAL A 599 19.18 -1.75 11.52
C VAL A 599 19.56 -3.18 11.88
N TYR A 600 20.07 -3.94 10.91
CA TYR A 600 20.39 -5.36 11.09
C TYR A 600 21.89 -5.65 10.94
N GLU A 601 22.55 -5.07 9.94
CA GLU A 601 23.99 -5.30 9.64
C GLU A 601 24.37 -6.79 9.62
N ASN A 602 23.53 -7.62 8.97
CA ASN A 602 23.67 -9.09 8.94
C ASN A 602 23.76 -9.71 10.34
N GLY A 603 22.93 -9.26 11.27
CA GLY A 603 22.85 -9.77 12.64
C GLY A 603 23.98 -9.28 13.55
N GLN A 604 24.74 -8.26 13.15
CA GLN A 604 25.79 -7.66 13.97
C GLN A 604 25.28 -6.50 14.85
N PHE A 605 24.23 -5.81 14.41
CA PHE A 605 23.61 -4.74 15.18
C PHE A 605 22.68 -5.33 16.26
N TYR A 606 22.58 -4.66 17.42
CA TYR A 606 21.76 -5.13 18.55
C TYR A 606 20.28 -5.33 18.14
N PRO A 607 19.60 -6.41 18.56
CA PRO A 607 19.97 -7.43 19.55
C PRO A 607 20.90 -8.54 19.02
N GLY A 608 21.30 -8.47 17.76
CA GLY A 608 22.12 -9.46 17.09
C GLY A 608 21.46 -10.84 17.00
N GLN A 609 22.24 -11.81 16.51
CA GLN A 609 21.78 -13.19 16.40
C GLN A 609 21.57 -13.82 17.78
N PRO A 610 20.51 -14.64 17.96
CA PRO A 610 20.31 -15.39 19.19
C PRO A 610 21.37 -16.47 19.40
N GLU A 611 21.60 -16.82 20.67
CA GLU A 611 22.51 -17.90 21.03
C GLU A 611 22.00 -19.27 20.54
N ASP A 612 20.68 -19.47 20.56
CA ASP A 612 20.03 -20.62 19.94
C ASP A 612 19.69 -20.31 18.47
N PRO A 613 20.33 -20.97 17.50
CA PRO A 613 20.08 -20.75 16.07
C PRO A 613 18.67 -21.15 15.62
N MET A 614 17.90 -21.87 16.45
CA MET A 614 16.51 -22.23 16.15
C MET A 614 15.54 -21.08 16.39
N ILE A 615 15.95 -20.07 17.15
CA ILE A 615 15.17 -18.86 17.38
C ILE A 615 15.40 -17.93 16.18
N PRO A 616 14.36 -17.49 15.47
CA PRO A 616 14.51 -16.60 14.32
C PRO A 616 15.00 -15.23 14.77
N ASP A 617 15.96 -14.66 14.05
CA ASP A 617 16.46 -13.30 14.29
C ASP A 617 15.70 -12.26 13.44
N GLY A 618 16.24 -11.04 13.33
CA GLY A 618 15.71 -9.96 12.49
C GLY A 618 15.91 -10.12 10.98
N GLY A 619 16.39 -11.28 10.50
CA GLY A 619 16.61 -11.55 9.08
C GLY A 619 15.34 -11.45 8.22
N MET A 620 15.50 -11.05 6.95
CA MET A 620 14.41 -10.82 6.00
C MET A 620 13.71 -12.12 5.56
N GLU A 621 14.40 -13.26 5.69
CA GLU A 621 13.93 -14.60 5.38
C GLU A 621 12.94 -15.15 6.42
N HIS A 622 12.92 -14.58 7.63
CA HIS A 622 12.09 -15.02 8.74
C HIS A 622 10.65 -14.48 8.63
N CYS A 623 9.81 -15.23 7.92
CA CYS A 623 8.44 -14.82 7.57
C CYS A 623 7.34 -15.37 8.49
N GLY A 624 7.68 -15.94 9.65
CA GLY A 624 6.74 -16.64 10.53
C GLY A 624 6.75 -18.15 10.30
N THR A 625 5.99 -18.90 11.10
CA THR A 625 5.89 -20.37 10.98
C THR A 625 4.46 -20.85 11.20
N GLY A 626 4.16 -22.06 10.70
CA GLY A 626 2.83 -22.66 10.86
C GLY A 626 1.72 -21.75 10.32
N PRO A 627 0.62 -21.53 11.09
CA PRO A 627 -0.44 -20.62 10.69
C PRO A 627 -0.01 -19.15 10.53
N GLY A 628 1.05 -18.71 11.22
CA GLY A 628 1.59 -17.35 11.16
C GLY A 628 2.50 -17.08 9.96
N LEU A 629 2.67 -18.04 9.06
CA LEU A 629 3.51 -17.86 7.87
C LEU A 629 3.00 -16.70 6.98
N GLY A 630 3.91 -15.78 6.64
CA GLY A 630 3.61 -14.53 5.96
C GLY A 630 3.12 -13.40 6.85
N LYS A 631 3.00 -13.61 8.18
CA LYS A 631 2.57 -12.58 9.15
C LYS A 631 3.72 -11.93 9.93
N ASN A 632 4.96 -12.29 9.62
CA ASN A 632 6.15 -11.64 10.12
C ASN A 632 6.93 -11.01 8.96
N ILE A 633 7.26 -9.72 9.06
CA ILE A 633 7.95 -8.98 8.01
C ILE A 633 9.08 -8.16 8.60
N ASN A 634 10.31 -8.57 8.27
CA ASN A 634 11.51 -7.85 8.68
C ASN A 634 12.05 -7.01 7.51
N ILE A 635 12.22 -5.71 7.75
CA ILE A 635 12.93 -4.77 6.88
C ILE A 635 14.24 -4.42 7.59
N GLY A 636 15.19 -5.36 7.54
CA GLY A 636 16.51 -5.22 8.14
C GLY A 636 17.46 -4.42 7.25
N TRP A 637 17.77 -3.19 7.64
CA TRP A 637 18.73 -2.36 6.93
C TRP A 637 20.15 -2.94 7.02
N HIS A 638 20.83 -2.93 5.88
CA HIS A 638 22.20 -3.45 5.74
C HIS A 638 23.26 -2.64 6.51
N ALA A 639 22.93 -1.42 6.93
CA ALA A 639 23.80 -0.48 7.63
C ALA A 639 22.98 0.60 8.33
N GLN A 640 23.60 1.26 9.31
CA GLN A 640 23.16 2.57 9.81
C GLN A 640 23.15 3.65 8.69
N GLY A 641 22.57 4.82 8.99
CA GLY A 641 22.57 5.98 8.10
C GLY A 641 21.39 6.07 7.14
N MET A 642 20.33 5.28 7.37
CA MET A 642 19.07 5.38 6.63
C MET A 642 18.30 6.63 7.06
N GLY A 643 17.54 7.23 6.14
CA GLY A 643 16.75 8.42 6.44
C GLY A 643 15.38 8.41 5.77
N ASP A 644 14.84 9.62 5.57
CA ASP A 644 13.48 9.83 5.08
C ASP A 644 13.16 9.12 3.77
N GLY A 645 14.12 9.08 2.84
CA GLY A 645 13.94 8.46 1.52
C GLY A 645 13.71 6.95 1.60
N GLU A 646 14.48 6.28 2.45
CA GLU A 646 14.41 4.84 2.70
C GLU A 646 13.14 4.46 3.45
N TYR A 647 12.81 5.18 4.53
CA TYR A 647 11.60 4.92 5.33
C TYR A 647 10.31 5.18 4.51
N MET A 648 10.25 6.26 3.74
CA MET A 648 9.10 6.51 2.85
C MET A 648 8.98 5.45 1.76
N ALA A 649 10.09 4.96 1.21
CA ALA A 649 10.06 3.88 0.25
C ALA A 649 9.60 2.55 0.88
N ALA A 650 10.06 2.21 2.09
CA ALA A 650 9.60 1.04 2.83
C ALA A 650 8.08 1.10 3.06
N PHE A 651 7.57 2.26 3.46
CA PHE A 651 6.15 2.48 3.67
C PHE A 651 5.32 2.32 2.39
N GLN A 652 5.75 2.95 1.31
CA GLN A 652 4.98 2.98 0.07
C GLN A 652 5.04 1.66 -0.70
N LYS A 653 6.17 0.94 -0.65
CA LYS A 653 6.39 -0.28 -1.43
C LYS A 653 6.00 -1.56 -0.68
N ILE A 654 6.22 -1.62 0.63
CA ILE A 654 6.06 -2.85 1.43
C ILE A 654 4.92 -2.69 2.45
N ILE A 655 5.07 -1.78 3.40
CA ILE A 655 4.21 -1.74 4.60
C ILE A 655 2.77 -1.41 4.24
N MET A 656 2.51 -0.30 3.54
CA MET A 656 1.14 0.13 3.27
C MET A 656 0.38 -0.81 2.32
N PRO A 657 0.98 -1.35 1.24
CA PRO A 657 0.31 -2.37 0.43
C PRO A 657 -0.08 -3.61 1.24
N ILE A 658 0.85 -4.18 2.00
CA ILE A 658 0.61 -5.38 2.82
C ILE A 658 -0.41 -5.08 3.92
N ALA A 659 -0.27 -3.97 4.64
CA ALA A 659 -1.19 -3.59 5.71
C ALA A 659 -2.63 -3.38 5.19
N LYS A 660 -2.80 -2.86 3.97
CA LYS A 660 -4.11 -2.76 3.33
C LYS A 660 -4.68 -4.11 2.92
N GLU A 661 -3.84 -5.00 2.38
CA GLU A 661 -4.26 -6.38 2.05
C GLU A 661 -4.63 -7.17 3.31
N PHE A 662 -3.91 -6.97 4.41
CA PHE A 662 -4.21 -7.57 5.71
C PHE A 662 -5.52 -7.06 6.31
N ASN A 663 -5.84 -5.78 6.08
CA ASN A 663 -7.03 -5.09 6.58
C ASN A 663 -7.21 -5.25 8.11
N PRO A 664 -6.33 -4.66 8.95
CA PRO A 664 -6.37 -4.81 10.40
C PRO A 664 -7.57 -4.07 11.02
N ASP A 665 -8.01 -4.57 12.18
CA ASP A 665 -9.04 -3.97 13.04
C ASP A 665 -8.43 -2.97 14.04
N LEU A 666 -7.15 -3.11 14.35
CA LEU A 666 -6.36 -2.20 15.19
C LEU A 666 -4.93 -2.10 14.64
N VAL A 667 -4.37 -0.90 14.66
CA VAL A 667 -2.94 -0.66 14.42
C VAL A 667 -2.28 -0.24 15.72
N VAL A 668 -1.22 -0.95 16.11
CA VAL A 668 -0.36 -0.56 17.23
C VAL A 668 1.02 -0.21 16.67
N ILE A 669 1.51 0.98 16.98
CA ILE A 669 2.87 1.39 16.65
C ILE A 669 3.75 1.16 17.88
N SER A 670 4.70 0.25 17.76
CA SER A 670 5.84 0.11 18.67
C SER A 670 6.82 1.24 18.31
N ALA A 671 6.75 2.33 19.08
CA ALA A 671 7.21 3.64 18.66
C ALA A 671 8.52 4.04 19.34
N GLY A 672 9.62 3.50 18.82
CA GLY A 672 10.97 4.01 19.09
C GLY A 672 11.29 5.28 18.28
N PHE A 673 12.06 6.18 18.88
CA PHE A 673 12.56 7.38 18.19
C PHE A 673 14.09 7.45 18.15
N ASP A 674 14.76 6.31 18.25
CA ASP A 674 16.21 6.16 18.10
C ASP A 674 16.67 6.02 16.64
N ALA A 675 15.75 5.83 15.69
CA ALA A 675 16.04 6.05 14.27
C ALA A 675 16.06 7.54 13.87
N ALA A 676 15.70 8.44 14.80
CA ALA A 676 15.55 9.86 14.52
C ALA A 676 16.90 10.57 14.32
N ASP A 677 16.90 11.60 13.47
CA ASP A 677 18.06 12.48 13.28
C ASP A 677 18.52 13.11 14.62
N GLY A 678 19.76 12.79 15.00
CA GLY A 678 20.40 13.22 16.24
C GLY A 678 20.49 12.14 17.33
N ASP A 679 19.88 10.98 17.15
CA ASP A 679 20.10 9.84 18.05
C ASP A 679 21.39 9.08 17.66
N GLU A 680 22.36 9.09 18.55
CA GLU A 680 23.69 8.53 18.28
C GLU A 680 23.71 7.00 18.39
N LEU A 681 22.76 6.38 19.10
CA LEU A 681 22.71 4.92 19.27
C LEU A 681 22.16 4.25 18.01
N GLY A 682 21.06 4.77 17.46
CA GLY A 682 20.49 4.22 16.23
C GLY A 682 21.24 4.62 14.95
N GLY A 683 21.90 5.77 14.95
CA GLY A 683 22.75 6.21 13.83
C GLY A 683 22.00 6.41 12.50
N CYS A 684 20.69 6.64 12.55
CA CYS A 684 19.84 6.96 11.41
C CYS A 684 19.48 8.46 11.37
N PHE A 685 18.83 8.88 10.28
CA PHE A 685 18.54 10.28 9.98
C PHE A 685 17.07 10.52 9.64
N VAL A 686 16.15 9.85 10.36
CA VAL A 686 14.71 10.02 10.15
C VAL A 686 14.24 11.33 10.79
N THR A 687 13.67 12.21 10.00
CA THR A 687 13.26 13.53 10.48
C THR A 687 11.87 13.49 11.16
N PRO A 688 11.55 14.42 12.08
CA PRO A 688 10.20 14.51 12.66
C PRO A 688 9.06 14.61 11.62
N PRO A 689 9.20 15.36 10.50
CA PRO A 689 8.24 15.30 9.39
C PRO A 689 8.01 13.88 8.84
N CYS A 690 9.04 13.06 8.72
CA CYS A 690 8.92 11.68 8.24
C CYS A 690 8.02 10.84 9.17
N TYR A 691 8.23 10.92 10.49
CA TYR A 691 7.36 10.28 11.48
C TYR A 691 5.90 10.74 11.38
N ALA A 692 5.66 12.04 11.10
CA ALA A 692 4.32 12.55 10.83
C ALA A 692 3.70 11.92 9.56
N HIS A 693 4.45 11.78 8.47
CA HIS A 693 3.97 11.11 7.26
C HIS A 693 3.70 9.62 7.48
N MET A 694 4.59 8.90 8.16
CA MET A 694 4.41 7.49 8.52
C MET A 694 3.13 7.29 9.33
N THR A 695 2.94 8.10 10.38
CA THR A 695 1.72 8.11 11.21
C THR A 695 0.48 8.37 10.36
N HIS A 696 0.53 9.39 9.49
CA HIS A 696 -0.59 9.76 8.64
C HIS A 696 -1.03 8.63 7.69
N MET A 697 -0.07 7.90 7.11
CA MET A 697 -0.37 6.75 6.26
C MET A 697 -1.08 5.64 7.04
N LEU A 698 -0.62 5.33 8.25
CA LEU A 698 -1.19 4.28 9.09
C LEU A 698 -2.58 4.63 9.61
N MET A 699 -2.86 5.91 9.86
CA MET A 699 -4.20 6.39 10.24
C MET A 699 -5.28 6.13 9.18
N SER A 700 -4.91 5.72 7.96
CA SER A 700 -5.86 5.31 6.92
C SER A 700 -6.35 3.85 7.06
N LEU A 701 -5.75 3.07 7.95
CA LEU A 701 -6.09 1.67 8.24
C LEU A 701 -6.99 1.58 9.48
N ALA A 702 -7.67 0.46 9.67
CA ALA A 702 -8.46 0.17 10.87
C ALA A 702 -9.47 1.27 11.25
N ASP A 703 -10.03 1.97 10.25
CA ASP A 703 -10.86 3.18 10.42
C ASP A 703 -10.21 4.29 11.27
N GLY A 704 -8.88 4.29 11.36
CA GLY A 704 -8.08 5.17 12.21
C GLY A 704 -7.85 4.66 13.64
N LYS A 705 -8.19 3.39 13.96
CA LYS A 705 -7.92 2.77 15.28
C LYS A 705 -6.43 2.56 15.39
N LEU A 706 -5.75 3.55 15.97
CA LEU A 706 -4.31 3.57 16.06
C LEU A 706 -3.87 3.92 17.48
N ALA A 707 -3.05 3.06 18.08
CA ALA A 707 -2.40 3.29 19.35
C ALA A 707 -0.88 3.39 19.13
N VAL A 708 -0.25 4.42 19.69
CA VAL A 708 1.21 4.60 19.68
C VAL A 708 1.74 4.27 21.07
N CYS A 709 2.64 3.30 21.19
CA CYS A 709 3.27 2.91 22.45
C CYS A 709 4.76 3.26 22.40
N LEU A 710 5.24 4.08 23.34
CA LEU A 710 6.62 4.51 23.35
C LEU A 710 7.59 3.35 23.65
N GLU A 711 8.64 3.21 22.84
CA GLU A 711 9.74 2.23 23.03
C GLU A 711 11.09 2.95 23.29
N GLY A 712 12.07 2.84 22.38
CA GLY A 712 13.40 3.46 22.44
C GLY A 712 13.48 4.94 22.01
N GLY A 713 14.70 5.48 21.93
CA GLY A 713 14.98 6.90 21.63
C GLY A 713 15.63 7.64 22.80
N TYR A 714 16.91 7.96 22.67
CA TYR A 714 17.78 8.30 23.79
C TYR A 714 18.33 9.73 23.70
N ASN A 715 18.24 10.36 22.53
CA ASN A 715 18.39 11.81 22.43
C ASN A 715 17.10 12.52 22.84
N LEU A 716 17.11 13.15 24.04
CA LEU A 716 15.95 13.85 24.63
C LEU A 716 15.31 14.90 23.71
N ARG A 717 16.09 15.56 22.84
CA ARG A 717 15.55 16.53 21.89
C ARG A 717 14.90 15.82 20.71
N ALA A 718 15.58 14.85 20.11
CA ALA A 718 15.08 14.11 18.94
C ALA A 718 13.76 13.42 19.27
N ILE A 719 13.72 12.63 20.37
CA ILE A 719 12.52 11.94 20.84
C ILE A 719 11.35 12.90 21.07
N SER A 720 11.59 14.03 21.74
CA SER A 720 10.55 15.02 22.02
C SER A 720 9.99 15.66 20.74
N THR A 721 10.85 16.00 19.77
CA THR A 721 10.42 16.61 18.51
C THR A 721 9.66 15.62 17.61
N SER A 722 10.12 14.37 17.54
CA SER A 722 9.47 13.31 16.78
C SER A 722 8.12 12.92 17.40
N ALA A 723 8.07 12.76 18.73
CA ALA A 723 6.81 12.49 19.44
C ALA A 723 5.77 13.61 19.24
N VAL A 724 6.19 14.89 19.25
CA VAL A 724 5.30 16.03 18.96
C VAL A 724 4.76 15.96 17.52
N ALA A 725 5.59 15.57 16.55
CA ALA A 725 5.17 15.45 15.15
C ALA A 725 4.13 14.33 14.96
N VAL A 726 4.33 13.18 15.63
CA VAL A 726 3.36 12.08 15.69
C VAL A 726 2.06 12.54 16.35
N ALA A 727 2.14 13.13 17.55
CA ALA A 727 0.97 13.58 18.31
C ALA A 727 0.12 14.61 17.55
N ARG A 728 0.75 15.60 16.89
CA ARG A 728 0.05 16.57 16.03
C ARG A 728 -0.71 15.89 14.90
N THR A 729 -0.09 14.89 14.28
CA THR A 729 -0.71 14.12 13.20
C THR A 729 -1.91 13.32 13.71
N LEU A 730 -1.80 12.65 14.88
CA LEU A 730 -2.91 11.96 15.53
C LEU A 730 -4.10 12.89 15.80
N MET A 731 -3.80 14.11 16.28
CA MET A 731 -4.80 15.15 16.54
C MET A 731 -5.47 15.67 15.26
N GLY A 732 -4.90 15.39 14.07
CA GLY A 732 -5.47 15.71 12.77
C GLY A 732 -4.80 16.89 12.07
N GLU A 733 -3.66 17.37 12.57
CA GLU A 733 -2.85 18.34 11.84
C GLU A 733 -2.24 17.68 10.59
N PRO A 734 -2.22 18.38 9.43
CA PRO A 734 -1.60 17.84 8.24
C PRO A 734 -0.08 17.66 8.46
N PRO A 735 0.52 16.55 8.00
CA PRO A 735 1.95 16.35 8.14
C PRO A 735 2.73 17.46 7.41
N PRO A 736 3.86 17.94 7.98
CA PRO A 736 4.66 18.98 7.34
C PRO A 736 5.13 18.56 5.94
N ARG A 737 5.27 19.52 5.03
CA ARG A 737 5.87 19.22 3.71
C ARG A 737 7.33 18.79 3.90
N MET A 738 7.74 17.73 3.21
CA MET A 738 9.12 17.26 3.16
C MET A 738 9.56 17.05 1.71
N GLU A 739 10.83 17.32 1.43
CA GLU A 739 11.45 16.88 0.17
C GLU A 739 12.01 15.48 0.39
N ILE A 740 11.53 14.50 -0.38
CA ILE A 740 11.94 13.11 -0.23
C ILE A 740 13.32 12.93 -0.89
N PRO A 741 14.37 12.56 -0.14
CA PRO A 741 15.68 12.27 -0.69
C PRO A 741 15.65 11.07 -1.64
N LYS A 742 16.65 10.97 -2.53
CA LYS A 742 16.81 9.77 -3.35
C LYS A 742 17.22 8.60 -2.45
N ILE A 743 16.53 7.47 -2.62
CA ILE A 743 16.83 6.24 -1.90
C ILE A 743 18.26 5.75 -2.20
N ASN A 744 18.94 5.29 -1.17
CA ASN A 744 20.19 4.53 -1.25
C ASN A 744 19.97 3.27 -2.12
N ARG A 745 20.93 2.95 -2.98
CA ARG A 745 20.86 1.79 -3.89
C ARG A 745 20.79 0.46 -3.14
N ASP A 746 21.53 0.33 -2.04
CA ASP A 746 21.57 -0.90 -1.25
C ASP A 746 20.31 -1.02 -0.39
N ALA A 747 19.75 0.08 0.10
CA ALA A 747 18.41 0.08 0.71
C ALA A 747 17.32 -0.31 -0.30
N ALA A 748 17.42 0.15 -1.55
CA ALA A 748 16.50 -0.26 -2.61
C ALA A 748 16.60 -1.77 -2.92
N ARG A 749 17.80 -2.36 -2.80
CA ARG A 749 18.00 -3.82 -2.93
C ARG A 749 17.38 -4.56 -1.75
N VAL A 750 17.60 -4.09 -0.52
CA VAL A 750 16.96 -4.65 0.69
C VAL A 750 15.44 -4.70 0.50
N LEU A 751 14.81 -3.60 0.09
CA LEU A 751 13.36 -3.58 -0.15
C LEU A 751 12.90 -4.54 -1.25
N ALA A 752 13.69 -4.70 -2.32
CA ALA A 752 13.39 -5.67 -3.37
C ALA A 752 13.49 -7.12 -2.86
N THR A 753 14.49 -7.41 -2.02
CA THR A 753 14.64 -8.73 -1.37
C THR A 753 13.49 -9.01 -0.41
N VAL A 754 13.09 -8.04 0.42
CA VAL A 754 11.91 -8.16 1.30
C VAL A 754 10.65 -8.42 0.47
N GLN A 755 10.40 -7.62 -0.57
CA GLN A 755 9.26 -7.83 -1.47
C GLN A 755 9.25 -9.27 -1.99
N ALA A 756 10.41 -9.75 -2.43
CA ALA A 756 10.53 -11.07 -3.02
C ALA A 756 10.25 -12.20 -2.00
N TYR A 757 10.75 -12.10 -0.76
CA TYR A 757 10.45 -13.06 0.32
C TYR A 757 8.98 -13.05 0.73
N GLN A 758 8.30 -11.90 0.63
CA GLN A 758 6.92 -11.72 1.04
C GLN A 758 5.90 -12.07 -0.06
N ALA A 759 6.30 -12.05 -1.33
CA ALA A 759 5.44 -12.34 -2.47
C ALA A 759 4.72 -13.70 -2.49
N PRO A 760 5.25 -14.80 -1.92
CA PRO A 760 4.48 -16.05 -1.79
C PRO A 760 3.24 -15.90 -0.91
N TYR A 761 3.22 -14.92 -0.01
CA TYR A 761 2.18 -14.74 1.02
C TYR A 761 1.25 -13.56 0.76
N TRP A 762 1.68 -12.60 -0.07
CA TRP A 762 0.98 -11.35 -0.32
C TRP A 762 0.87 -11.05 -1.81
N GLU A 763 -0.35 -10.87 -2.31
CA GLU A 763 -0.59 -10.64 -3.73
C GLU A 763 -0.03 -9.28 -4.17
N CYS A 764 -0.10 -8.27 -3.30
CA CYS A 764 0.47 -6.95 -3.55
C CYS A 764 2.00 -6.92 -3.65
N MET A 765 2.69 -8.01 -3.31
CA MET A 765 4.15 -8.12 -3.37
C MET A 765 4.67 -8.82 -4.64
N ARG A 766 3.80 -9.32 -5.53
CA ARG A 766 4.26 -9.98 -6.77
C ARG A 766 5.05 -9.02 -7.69
N PRO A 767 6.14 -9.50 -8.34
CA PRO A 767 6.62 -10.88 -8.37
C PRO A 767 7.47 -11.27 -7.17
N GLY A 768 7.51 -12.58 -6.89
CA GLY A 768 8.35 -13.14 -5.84
C GLY A 768 9.74 -13.59 -6.26
N ILE A 769 10.44 -14.23 -5.33
CA ILE A 769 11.73 -14.88 -5.57
C ILE A 769 11.57 -16.01 -6.59
N VAL A 770 12.44 -16.00 -7.58
CA VAL A 770 12.69 -17.15 -8.44
C VAL A 770 13.42 -18.21 -7.60
N ASN A 771 12.77 -19.33 -7.26
CA ASN A 771 13.43 -20.42 -6.54
C ASN A 771 14.43 -21.10 -7.49
N VAL A 772 15.71 -20.76 -7.35
CA VAL A 772 16.77 -21.23 -8.26
C VAL A 772 16.96 -22.74 -8.16
N ALA A 773 16.87 -23.31 -6.96
CA ALA A 773 17.00 -24.75 -6.75
C ALA A 773 15.89 -25.52 -7.47
N ASP A 774 14.62 -25.12 -7.28
CA ASP A 774 13.47 -25.76 -7.96
C ASP A 774 13.57 -25.67 -9.49
N ILE A 775 14.16 -24.59 -10.02
CA ILE A 775 14.33 -24.38 -11.45
C ILE A 775 15.53 -25.18 -11.99
N GLN A 776 16.63 -25.27 -11.25
CA GLN A 776 17.78 -26.11 -11.60
C GLN A 776 17.37 -27.59 -11.69
N ASP A 777 16.51 -28.06 -10.78
CA ASP A 777 15.95 -29.41 -10.80
C ASP A 777 15.10 -29.70 -12.05
N GLN A 778 14.64 -28.66 -12.75
CA GLN A 778 13.90 -28.74 -14.01
C GLN A 778 14.81 -28.70 -15.25
N HIS A 779 16.11 -28.99 -15.10
CA HIS A 779 17.11 -28.93 -16.16
C HIS A 779 17.28 -27.54 -16.79
N ALA A 780 17.05 -26.48 -16.02
CA ALA A 780 17.20 -25.12 -16.50
C ALA A 780 18.68 -24.68 -16.59
N THR A 781 18.97 -23.81 -17.55
CA THR A 781 20.28 -23.17 -17.75
C THR A 781 20.12 -21.66 -17.70
N ARG A 782 21.19 -20.94 -17.33
CA ARG A 782 21.16 -19.47 -17.32
C ARG A 782 21.13 -18.96 -18.76
N LEU A 783 20.32 -17.93 -19.01
CA LEU A 783 20.08 -17.41 -20.36
C LEU A 783 21.34 -16.88 -21.07
N HIS A 784 22.35 -16.38 -20.33
CA HIS A 784 23.56 -15.82 -20.92
C HIS A 784 24.35 -16.85 -21.76
N ASP A 785 24.37 -18.12 -21.35
CA ASP A 785 25.02 -19.20 -22.12
C ASP A 785 24.34 -19.38 -23.49
N HIS A 786 23.01 -19.33 -23.52
CA HIS A 786 22.23 -19.46 -24.75
C HIS A 786 22.35 -18.24 -25.66
N ILE A 787 22.49 -17.03 -25.08
CA ILE A 787 22.75 -15.82 -25.86
C ILE A 787 24.08 -15.95 -26.60
N ARG A 788 25.17 -16.36 -25.93
CA ARG A 788 26.47 -16.51 -26.59
C ARG A 788 26.45 -17.63 -27.63
N LEU A 789 25.76 -18.73 -27.36
CA LEU A 789 25.59 -19.80 -28.35
C LEU A 789 24.81 -19.32 -29.59
N GLY A 790 23.77 -18.51 -29.40
CA GLY A 790 23.01 -17.89 -30.48
C GLY A 790 23.86 -16.93 -31.31
N GLN A 791 24.64 -16.05 -30.66
CA GLN A 791 25.60 -15.17 -31.34
C GLN A 791 26.61 -15.97 -32.17
N ARG A 792 27.15 -17.07 -31.63
CA ARG A 792 28.07 -17.95 -32.39
C ARG A 792 27.40 -18.48 -33.65
N GLN A 793 26.18 -18.99 -33.54
CA GLN A 793 25.47 -19.56 -34.69
C GLN A 793 25.19 -18.50 -35.77
N ASP A 794 24.80 -17.32 -35.34
CA ASP A 794 24.51 -16.18 -36.20
C ASP A 794 25.78 -15.69 -36.92
N LEU A 795 26.87 -15.41 -36.19
CA LEU A 795 28.16 -15.02 -36.77
C LEU A 795 28.79 -16.11 -37.64
N ALA A 796 28.60 -17.39 -37.30
CA ALA A 796 28.99 -18.49 -38.16
C ALA A 796 28.22 -18.49 -39.49
N THR A 797 26.93 -18.16 -39.47
CA THR A 797 26.09 -18.14 -40.68
C THR A 797 26.39 -16.94 -41.56
N ARG A 798 26.62 -15.76 -40.97
CA ARG A 798 26.87 -14.52 -41.71
C ARG A 798 28.29 -14.41 -42.27
N HIS A 799 29.28 -14.77 -41.45
CA HIS A 799 30.70 -14.48 -41.71
C HIS A 799 31.59 -15.71 -41.65
N ASN A 800 31.02 -16.92 -41.55
CA ASN A 800 31.76 -18.17 -41.36
C ASN A 800 32.70 -18.14 -40.13
N MET A 801 32.38 -17.33 -39.12
CA MET A 801 33.20 -17.26 -37.91
C MET A 801 33.18 -18.59 -37.15
N ILE A 802 34.34 -18.99 -36.65
CA ILE A 802 34.56 -20.24 -35.92
C ILE A 802 35.05 -19.95 -34.50
N PRO A 803 34.75 -20.82 -33.52
CA PRO A 803 35.30 -20.68 -32.18
C PRO A 803 36.80 -20.95 -32.17
N LEU A 804 37.54 -20.07 -31.50
CA LEU A 804 38.96 -20.26 -31.24
C LEU A 804 39.14 -21.05 -29.94
N TYR A 805 39.89 -22.15 -29.99
CA TYR A 805 40.16 -22.94 -28.80
C TYR A 805 41.13 -22.21 -27.87
N ILE A 806 40.81 -22.16 -26.58
CA ILE A 806 41.67 -21.58 -25.55
C ILE A 806 41.94 -22.66 -24.52
N GLN A 807 43.21 -23.00 -24.32
CA GLN A 807 43.60 -23.96 -23.28
C GLN A 807 43.43 -23.31 -21.90
N ARG A 808 42.67 -23.98 -21.01
CA ARG A 808 42.40 -23.52 -19.64
C ARG A 808 42.53 -24.68 -18.66
N ASP A 809 42.92 -24.35 -17.43
CA ASP A 809 42.98 -25.30 -16.32
C ASP A 809 41.60 -25.60 -15.74
N VAL A 810 40.64 -24.66 -15.88
CA VAL A 810 39.25 -24.79 -15.40
C VAL A 810 38.28 -24.58 -16.56
N LEU A 811 37.43 -25.57 -16.83
CA LEU A 811 36.47 -25.59 -17.95
C LEU A 811 35.07 -25.22 -17.48
N PHE A 812 34.76 -23.92 -17.34
CA PHE A 812 33.38 -23.47 -17.17
C PHE A 812 32.66 -23.36 -18.53
N LYS A 813 31.38 -23.70 -18.57
CA LYS A 813 30.54 -23.58 -19.77
C LYS A 813 30.47 -22.16 -20.33
N ALA A 814 30.49 -21.15 -19.45
CA ALA A 814 30.51 -19.73 -19.84
C ALA A 814 31.78 -19.32 -20.64
N TYR A 815 32.82 -20.16 -20.66
CA TYR A 815 34.03 -19.96 -21.47
C TYR A 815 33.99 -20.73 -22.80
N GLU A 816 33.02 -21.61 -23.02
CA GLU A 816 32.82 -22.22 -24.33
C GLU A 816 32.35 -21.16 -25.32
N ASN A 817 32.99 -21.10 -26.50
CA ASN A 817 32.68 -20.12 -27.55
C ASN A 817 32.91 -18.66 -27.11
N GLN A 818 33.77 -18.45 -26.12
CA GLN A 818 34.13 -17.12 -25.64
C GLN A 818 34.75 -16.27 -26.76
N VAL A 819 35.63 -16.88 -27.56
CA VAL A 819 36.35 -16.21 -28.65
C VAL A 819 35.92 -16.78 -29.99
N LEU A 820 35.47 -15.90 -30.88
CA LEU A 820 35.07 -16.23 -32.25
C LEU A 820 35.98 -15.49 -33.22
N VAL A 821 36.39 -16.15 -34.29
CA VAL A 821 37.30 -15.57 -35.29
C VAL A 821 36.80 -15.81 -36.70
N THR A 822 37.09 -14.89 -37.61
CA THR A 822 36.89 -15.12 -39.06
C THR A 822 37.86 -16.19 -39.58
N PRO A 823 37.52 -16.94 -40.64
CA PRO A 823 38.43 -17.90 -41.25
C PRO A 823 39.74 -17.23 -41.73
N ASN A 824 40.82 -18.01 -41.73
CA ASN A 824 42.14 -17.59 -42.21
C ASN A 824 42.70 -16.31 -41.54
N LEU A 825 42.38 -16.11 -40.26
CA LEU A 825 42.81 -14.94 -39.48
C LEU A 825 44.34 -14.69 -39.54
N GLN A 826 45.14 -15.74 -39.69
CA GLN A 826 46.60 -15.67 -39.78
C GLN A 826 47.12 -15.06 -41.10
N GLU A 827 46.29 -15.00 -42.14
CA GLU A 827 46.64 -14.50 -43.47
C GLU A 827 46.20 -13.05 -43.70
N THR A 828 45.41 -12.49 -42.78
CA THR A 828 44.82 -11.16 -42.97
C THR A 828 45.84 -10.05 -42.71
N GLU A 829 45.86 -9.04 -43.59
CA GLU A 829 46.67 -7.83 -43.41
C GLU A 829 46.13 -6.92 -42.29
N ARG A 830 44.79 -6.86 -42.19
CA ARG A 830 44.06 -6.01 -41.25
C ARG A 830 43.32 -6.86 -40.23
N LEU A 831 43.52 -6.57 -38.95
CA LEU A 831 42.91 -7.31 -37.85
C LEU A 831 42.15 -6.37 -36.91
N LEU A 832 40.87 -6.65 -36.66
CA LEU A 832 40.08 -5.98 -35.62
C LEU A 832 39.84 -6.95 -34.46
N VAL A 833 40.35 -6.62 -33.28
CA VAL A 833 40.15 -7.38 -32.04
C VAL A 833 39.13 -6.65 -31.16
N ILE A 834 37.96 -7.25 -30.96
CA ILE A 834 36.87 -6.68 -30.19
C ILE A 834 36.76 -7.39 -28.85
N LEU A 835 36.85 -6.64 -27.75
CA LEU A 835 36.61 -7.10 -26.39
C LEU A 835 35.34 -6.45 -25.89
N HIS A 836 34.28 -7.24 -25.66
CA HIS A 836 32.97 -6.68 -25.33
C HIS A 836 32.27 -7.42 -24.19
N ASP A 837 31.52 -6.64 -23.39
CA ASP A 837 30.53 -7.16 -22.45
C ASP A 837 29.45 -7.98 -23.20
N PRO A 838 28.72 -8.91 -22.55
CA PRO A 838 27.64 -9.65 -23.19
C PRO A 838 26.55 -8.71 -23.72
N PRO A 839 25.81 -9.12 -24.77
CA PRO A 839 24.71 -8.33 -25.32
C PRO A 839 23.71 -7.89 -24.26
N GLN A 840 23.10 -6.73 -24.48
CA GLN A 840 22.10 -6.22 -23.56
C GLN A 840 20.78 -6.96 -23.76
N LEU A 841 20.28 -7.59 -22.70
CA LEU A 841 18.91 -8.12 -22.67
C LEU A 841 17.95 -7.03 -22.21
N VAL A 842 16.93 -6.74 -23.02
CA VAL A 842 15.86 -5.80 -22.70
C VAL A 842 14.55 -6.55 -22.75
N ALA A 843 13.79 -6.57 -21.65
CA ALA A 843 12.60 -7.39 -21.55
C ALA A 843 11.48 -6.65 -20.84
N GLN A 844 10.26 -6.77 -21.36
CA GLN A 844 9.06 -6.23 -20.73
C GLN A 844 8.30 -7.38 -20.04
N PRO A 845 8.36 -7.50 -18.71
CA PRO A 845 7.55 -8.48 -18.00
C PRO A 845 6.07 -8.08 -18.04
N ASP A 846 5.18 -9.06 -17.93
CA ASP A 846 3.74 -8.82 -17.79
C ASP A 846 3.47 -7.99 -16.53
N SER A 847 2.69 -6.92 -16.65
CA SER A 847 2.40 -6.03 -15.51
C SER A 847 1.55 -6.68 -14.41
N HIS A 848 0.89 -7.81 -14.68
CA HIS A 848 0.00 -8.49 -13.76
C HIS A 848 0.74 -9.50 -12.87
N ASP A 849 1.56 -10.36 -13.47
CA ASP A 849 2.23 -11.46 -12.77
C ASP A 849 3.76 -11.45 -12.91
N ASN A 850 4.30 -10.49 -13.68
CA ASN A 850 5.71 -10.37 -14.07
C ASN A 850 6.29 -11.58 -14.77
N HIS A 851 5.44 -12.44 -15.35
CA HIS A 851 5.90 -13.47 -16.24
C HIS A 851 6.64 -12.83 -17.42
N LEU A 852 7.78 -13.40 -17.78
CA LEU A 852 8.56 -12.96 -18.92
C LEU A 852 8.42 -13.94 -20.07
N GLU A 853 7.69 -13.52 -21.11
CA GLU A 853 7.64 -14.27 -22.36
C GLU A 853 8.80 -13.87 -23.28
N SER A 854 9.41 -14.87 -23.94
CA SER A 854 10.52 -14.65 -24.86
C SER A 854 10.16 -13.71 -26.02
N HIS A 855 8.89 -13.66 -26.43
CA HIS A 855 8.41 -12.76 -27.48
C HIS A 855 8.51 -11.27 -27.08
N ASN A 856 8.49 -10.97 -25.77
CA ASN A 856 8.61 -9.62 -25.21
C ASN A 856 10.04 -9.31 -24.73
N ALA A 857 10.99 -10.19 -25.03
CA ALA A 857 12.40 -10.02 -24.72
C ALA A 857 13.22 -9.78 -26.00
N TRP A 858 14.15 -8.85 -25.92
CA TRP A 858 15.00 -8.39 -27.01
C TRP A 858 16.46 -8.51 -26.62
N ILE A 859 17.27 -9.04 -27.53
CA ILE A 859 18.73 -8.98 -27.44
C ILE A 859 19.19 -7.80 -28.28
N VAL A 860 19.88 -6.84 -27.64
CA VAL A 860 20.46 -5.68 -28.30
C VAL A 860 21.97 -5.86 -28.35
N ASP A 861 22.46 -6.12 -29.55
CA ASP A 861 23.88 -6.37 -29.82
C ASP A 861 24.45 -5.37 -30.82
N PRO A 862 25.00 -4.24 -30.36
CA PRO A 862 25.59 -3.22 -31.23
C PRO A 862 26.95 -3.65 -31.81
N VAL A 863 27.60 -4.68 -31.28
CA VAL A 863 28.94 -5.10 -31.72
C VAL A 863 28.90 -5.67 -33.13
N VAL A 864 27.81 -6.36 -33.45
CA VAL A 864 27.56 -6.99 -34.75
C VAL A 864 27.68 -5.99 -35.91
N GLU A 865 27.25 -4.74 -35.74
CA GLU A 865 27.37 -3.70 -36.77
C GLU A 865 28.85 -3.42 -37.13
N TYR A 866 29.73 -3.40 -36.14
CA TYR A 866 31.17 -3.22 -36.35
C TYR A 866 31.83 -4.46 -36.96
N ILE A 867 31.35 -5.66 -36.61
CA ILE A 867 31.83 -6.91 -37.24
C ILE A 867 31.43 -6.92 -38.73
N ASP A 868 30.15 -6.67 -39.02
CA ASP A 868 29.62 -6.60 -40.40
C ASP A 868 30.42 -5.58 -41.24
N TRP A 869 30.67 -4.40 -40.68
CA TRP A 869 31.48 -3.37 -41.32
C TRP A 869 32.94 -3.83 -41.54
N ALA A 870 33.61 -4.36 -40.52
CA ALA A 870 35.01 -4.76 -40.61
C ALA A 870 35.22 -5.86 -41.66
N VAL A 871 34.35 -6.88 -41.68
CA VAL A 871 34.39 -7.94 -42.70
C VAL A 871 34.15 -7.36 -44.09
N SER A 872 33.22 -6.41 -44.26
CA SER A 872 32.99 -5.74 -45.56
C SER A 872 34.22 -4.97 -46.09
N GLN A 873 35.10 -4.52 -45.19
CA GLN A 873 36.34 -3.81 -45.51
C GLN A 873 37.55 -4.77 -45.61
N GLY A 874 37.34 -6.08 -45.53
CA GLY A 874 38.38 -7.11 -45.65
C GLY A 874 39.23 -7.31 -44.39
N PHE A 875 38.74 -6.93 -43.22
CA PHE A 875 39.43 -7.21 -41.95
C PHE A 875 39.19 -8.66 -41.53
N GLY A 876 40.24 -9.27 -40.98
CA GLY A 876 40.08 -10.36 -40.04
C GLY A 876 39.49 -9.85 -38.73
N VAL A 877 38.54 -10.57 -38.14
CA VAL A 877 37.88 -10.17 -36.89
C VAL A 877 38.08 -11.23 -35.82
N MET A 878 38.50 -10.80 -34.63
CA MET A 878 38.53 -11.59 -33.40
C MET A 878 37.56 -10.98 -32.39
N ASP A 879 36.45 -11.66 -32.15
CA ASP A 879 35.39 -11.26 -31.22
C ASP A 879 35.54 -12.00 -29.88
N ILE A 880 35.78 -11.26 -28.80
CA ILE A 880 36.04 -11.76 -27.46
C ILE A 880 34.93 -11.29 -26.52
N ASN A 881 34.07 -12.22 -26.10
CA ASN A 881 33.03 -11.92 -25.13
C ASN A 881 33.50 -12.13 -23.69
N VAL A 882 33.20 -11.18 -22.81
CA VAL A 882 33.65 -11.18 -21.41
C VAL A 882 32.45 -11.34 -20.49
N PRO A 883 32.26 -12.50 -19.82
CA PRO A 883 31.16 -12.70 -18.89
C PRO A 883 31.18 -11.67 -17.74
N ALA A 884 30.00 -11.18 -17.35
CA ALA A 884 29.88 -10.17 -16.29
C ALA A 884 29.98 -10.75 -14.87
N SER A 885 29.64 -12.03 -14.72
CA SER A 885 29.72 -12.82 -13.50
C SER A 885 30.05 -14.26 -13.90
N LEU A 886 30.77 -14.97 -13.03
CA LEU A 886 31.02 -16.41 -13.19
C LEU A 886 30.14 -17.15 -12.19
N PRO A 887 29.05 -17.78 -12.65
CA PRO A 887 28.23 -18.58 -11.76
C PRO A 887 29.01 -19.83 -11.32
N GLN A 888 28.98 -20.13 -10.03
CA GLN A 888 29.38 -21.42 -9.48
C GLN A 888 28.17 -22.38 -9.51
N GLU A 889 28.40 -23.68 -9.65
CA GLU A 889 27.31 -24.66 -9.64
C GLU A 889 26.54 -24.66 -8.31
N GLU A 890 27.17 -24.17 -7.23
CA GLU A 890 26.60 -24.02 -5.89
C GLU A 890 25.81 -22.70 -5.70
N ASP A 891 25.78 -21.80 -6.70
CA ASP A 891 25.09 -20.50 -6.60
C ASP A 891 23.56 -20.68 -6.63
N THR A 892 22.96 -20.70 -5.44
CA THR A 892 21.50 -20.77 -5.24
C THR A 892 20.84 -19.38 -5.21
N ASP A 893 21.64 -18.30 -5.23
CA ASP A 893 21.11 -16.96 -5.16
C ASP A 893 20.33 -16.56 -6.43
N PRO A 894 19.11 -15.98 -6.28
CA PRO A 894 18.32 -15.52 -7.40
C PRO A 894 18.99 -14.37 -8.16
N PHE A 895 19.81 -13.58 -7.47
CA PHE A 895 20.55 -12.45 -8.04
C PHE A 895 22.05 -12.56 -7.75
N ILE A 896 22.83 -12.77 -8.81
CA ILE A 896 24.30 -12.81 -8.72
C ILE A 896 24.85 -11.44 -9.16
N PRO A 897 25.52 -10.69 -8.26
CA PRO A 897 26.12 -9.42 -8.63
C PRO A 897 27.29 -9.60 -9.62
N ARG A 898 27.67 -8.52 -10.31
CA ARG A 898 28.87 -8.51 -11.17
C ARG A 898 30.11 -8.82 -10.34
N SER A 899 31.03 -9.58 -10.92
CA SER A 899 32.31 -9.87 -10.27
C SER A 899 33.08 -8.57 -9.95
N PRO A 900 33.74 -8.48 -8.78
CA PRO A 900 34.56 -7.33 -8.44
C PRO A 900 35.60 -7.02 -9.53
N GLU A 901 35.83 -5.73 -9.80
CA GLU A 901 36.71 -5.26 -10.88
C GLU A 901 38.11 -5.91 -10.84
N LYS A 902 38.65 -6.14 -9.64
CA LYS A 902 39.97 -6.76 -9.45
C LYS A 902 40.01 -8.21 -9.96
N ILE A 903 38.96 -8.99 -9.72
CA ILE A 903 38.86 -10.38 -10.17
C ILE A 903 38.70 -10.41 -11.70
N MET A 904 37.78 -9.59 -12.22
CA MET A 904 37.56 -9.46 -13.66
C MET A 904 38.83 -9.02 -14.40
N GLN A 905 39.60 -8.09 -13.84
CA GLN A 905 40.85 -7.62 -14.44
C GLN A 905 41.92 -8.72 -14.50
N ALA A 906 42.04 -9.55 -13.47
CA ALA A 906 42.98 -10.68 -13.46
C ALA A 906 42.65 -11.71 -14.54
N GLN A 907 41.36 -12.05 -14.68
CA GLN A 907 40.89 -13.00 -15.69
C GLN A 907 41.04 -12.47 -17.12
N LEU A 908 40.71 -11.20 -17.33
CA LEU A 908 40.95 -10.51 -18.60
C LEU A 908 42.43 -10.48 -18.95
N GLN A 909 43.31 -10.24 -17.98
CA GLN A 909 44.75 -10.24 -18.20
C GLN A 909 45.23 -11.61 -18.66
N GLU A 910 44.79 -12.69 -18.03
CA GLU A 910 45.14 -14.05 -18.44
C GLU A 910 44.65 -14.35 -19.87
N LEU A 911 43.38 -14.06 -20.17
CA LEU A 911 42.78 -14.32 -21.48
C LEU A 911 43.48 -13.55 -22.59
N VAL A 912 43.60 -12.23 -22.44
CA VAL A 912 44.03 -11.36 -23.53
C VAL A 912 45.54 -11.50 -23.77
N CYS A 913 46.33 -11.70 -22.72
CA CYS A 913 47.75 -12.04 -22.88
C CYS A 913 47.93 -13.41 -23.54
N TYR A 914 47.12 -14.42 -23.19
CA TYR A 914 47.17 -15.72 -23.85
C TYR A 914 46.86 -15.60 -25.36
N LEU A 915 45.81 -14.86 -25.72
CA LEU A 915 45.45 -14.62 -27.13
C LEU A 915 46.55 -13.86 -27.88
N TRP A 916 47.19 -12.89 -27.21
CA TRP A 916 48.32 -12.18 -27.78
C TRP A 916 49.50 -13.13 -28.05
N ASP A 917 49.97 -13.82 -27.03
CA ASP A 917 51.19 -14.63 -27.08
C ASP A 917 51.06 -15.85 -28.02
N ASN A 918 49.87 -16.46 -28.08
CA ASN A 918 49.66 -17.71 -28.83
C ASN A 918 49.07 -17.53 -30.23
N TYR A 919 48.48 -16.38 -30.53
CA TYR A 919 47.82 -16.14 -31.82
C TYR A 919 48.27 -14.83 -32.45
N ILE A 920 47.91 -13.68 -31.86
CA ILE A 920 48.06 -12.37 -32.52
C ILE A 920 49.54 -12.04 -32.78
N GLN A 921 50.42 -12.31 -31.82
CA GLN A 921 51.86 -12.05 -31.97
C GLN A 921 52.48 -12.86 -33.10
N LEU A 922 51.95 -14.05 -33.41
CA LEU A 922 52.48 -14.95 -34.44
C LEU A 922 51.98 -14.63 -35.86
N TYR A 923 50.93 -13.82 -36.00
CA TYR A 923 50.37 -13.46 -37.30
C TYR A 923 51.22 -12.38 -37.98
N GLU A 924 52.32 -12.76 -38.62
CA GLU A 924 53.28 -11.83 -39.24
C GLU A 924 52.65 -10.94 -40.33
N ASN A 925 51.62 -11.45 -41.03
CA ASN A 925 50.93 -10.72 -42.09
C ASN A 925 50.02 -9.60 -41.57
N ALA A 926 49.60 -9.65 -40.30
CA ALA A 926 48.74 -8.63 -39.70
C ALA A 926 49.56 -7.37 -39.35
N THR A 927 49.66 -6.45 -40.30
CA THR A 927 50.40 -5.19 -40.19
C THR A 927 49.55 -4.08 -39.55
N GLU A 928 48.23 -4.15 -39.68
CA GLU A 928 47.29 -3.14 -39.18
C GLU A 928 46.34 -3.75 -38.13
N ILE A 929 46.68 -3.62 -36.84
CA ILE A 929 45.87 -4.17 -35.74
C ILE A 929 45.11 -3.05 -35.02
N PHE A 930 43.78 -3.20 -34.93
CA PHE A 930 42.90 -2.33 -34.16
C PHE A 930 42.32 -3.06 -32.96
N LEU A 931 42.33 -2.40 -31.79
CA LEU A 931 41.68 -2.90 -30.59
C LEU A 931 40.39 -2.12 -30.33
N MET A 932 39.29 -2.83 -30.04
CA MET A 932 38.03 -2.23 -29.65
C MET A 932 37.58 -2.76 -28.29
N GLY A 933 37.48 -1.89 -27.28
CA GLY A 933 36.96 -2.25 -25.96
C GLY A 933 35.54 -1.70 -25.74
N VAL A 934 34.60 -2.55 -25.35
CA VAL A 934 33.17 -2.22 -25.25
C VAL A 934 32.64 -2.55 -23.86
N GLY A 935 32.13 -1.55 -23.15
CA GLY A 935 31.58 -1.70 -21.81
C GLY A 935 32.67 -1.75 -20.73
N ASN A 936 32.61 -2.73 -19.84
CA ASN A 936 33.64 -3.00 -18.84
C ASN A 936 34.81 -3.83 -19.41
N ALA A 937 34.58 -4.58 -20.48
CA ALA A 937 35.58 -5.39 -21.17
C ALA A 937 36.76 -4.57 -21.71
N TYR A 938 36.62 -3.24 -21.86
CA TYR A 938 37.73 -2.35 -22.22
C TYR A 938 38.93 -2.43 -21.26
N LEU A 939 38.71 -2.88 -20.01
CA LEU A 939 39.81 -3.15 -19.08
C LEU A 939 40.78 -4.21 -19.63
N GLY A 940 40.32 -5.10 -20.50
CA GLY A 940 41.14 -6.06 -21.26
C GLY A 940 42.17 -5.36 -22.16
N VAL A 941 41.75 -4.30 -22.86
CA VAL A 941 42.65 -3.48 -23.69
C VAL A 941 43.72 -2.83 -22.82
N LYS A 942 43.33 -2.27 -21.66
CA LYS A 942 44.27 -1.68 -20.71
C LYS A 942 45.31 -2.70 -20.23
N VAL A 943 44.89 -3.89 -19.80
CA VAL A 943 45.83 -4.89 -19.25
C VAL A 943 46.75 -5.45 -20.32
N LEU A 944 46.29 -5.57 -21.58
CA LEU A 944 47.15 -5.97 -22.69
C LEU A 944 48.24 -4.93 -22.95
N LEU A 945 47.86 -3.65 -23.09
CA LEU A 945 48.80 -2.54 -23.31
C LEU A 945 49.83 -2.37 -22.19
N MET A 946 49.47 -2.75 -20.97
CA MET A 946 50.38 -2.70 -19.81
C MET A 946 51.22 -3.97 -19.65
N GLY A 947 50.73 -5.11 -20.13
CA GLY A 947 51.29 -6.44 -19.86
C GLY A 947 52.20 -7.00 -20.95
N ARG A 948 52.12 -6.47 -22.17
CA ARG A 948 52.91 -6.94 -23.34
C ARG A 948 53.39 -5.76 -24.19
N ASP A 949 54.54 -5.93 -24.84
CA ASP A 949 55.05 -4.97 -25.82
C ASP A 949 54.32 -5.12 -27.17
N CYS A 950 53.08 -4.64 -27.20
CA CYS A 950 52.18 -4.72 -28.34
C CYS A 950 52.07 -3.39 -29.11
N LYS A 951 52.58 -2.30 -28.52
CA LYS A 951 52.52 -0.93 -29.05
C LYS A 951 52.98 -0.80 -30.51
N PRO A 952 54.09 -1.42 -30.96
CA PRO A 952 54.58 -1.24 -32.33
C PRO A 952 53.65 -1.83 -33.40
N ARG A 953 52.78 -2.77 -33.02
CA ARG A 953 51.88 -3.47 -33.95
C ARG A 953 50.45 -2.97 -33.94
N ILE A 954 50.06 -2.21 -32.91
CA ILE A 954 48.70 -1.68 -32.80
C ILE A 954 48.63 -0.34 -33.53
N THR A 955 47.74 -0.24 -34.51
CA THR A 955 47.51 0.99 -35.28
C THR A 955 46.57 1.94 -34.54
N GLY A 956 45.57 1.41 -33.83
CA GLY A 956 44.60 2.24 -33.13
C GLY A 956 43.76 1.50 -32.09
N VAL A 957 43.20 2.25 -31.15
CA VAL A 957 42.37 1.75 -30.06
C VAL A 957 41.06 2.54 -29.95
N VAL A 958 39.92 1.86 -29.97
CA VAL A 958 38.61 2.47 -29.76
C VAL A 958 38.00 1.90 -28.48
N ASN A 959 37.54 2.75 -27.57
CA ASN A 959 36.90 2.31 -26.34
C ASN A 959 35.56 2.99 -26.12
N PHE A 960 34.54 2.19 -25.79
CA PHE A 960 33.21 2.63 -25.38
C PHE A 960 33.02 2.30 -23.90
N VAL A 961 33.10 3.32 -23.03
CA VAL A 961 33.18 3.12 -21.58
C VAL A 961 31.91 3.57 -20.88
N THR A 962 31.27 2.65 -20.16
CA THR A 962 30.13 2.92 -19.27
C THR A 962 30.45 2.73 -17.78
N GLY A 963 31.47 1.92 -17.46
CA GLY A 963 31.99 1.73 -16.10
C GLY A 963 33.05 2.76 -15.72
N THR A 964 33.74 2.53 -14.59
CA THR A 964 34.78 3.47 -14.11
C THR A 964 35.93 3.58 -15.10
N LEU A 965 36.22 4.80 -15.57
CA LEU A 965 37.36 5.09 -16.44
C LEU A 965 38.70 4.94 -15.69
N ARG A 966 39.60 4.11 -16.21
CA ARG A 966 40.92 3.82 -15.62
C ARG A 966 42.06 4.36 -16.51
N PRO A 967 43.14 4.88 -15.90
CA PRO A 967 44.29 5.35 -16.66
C PRO A 967 45.12 4.16 -17.20
N VAL A 968 45.62 4.31 -18.41
CA VAL A 968 46.64 3.47 -19.04
C VAL A 968 48.00 4.13 -18.81
N LYS A 969 48.77 3.55 -17.89
CA LYS A 969 50.15 3.95 -17.60
C LYS A 969 50.98 2.71 -17.30
N SER A 970 52.23 2.70 -17.73
CA SER A 970 53.20 1.69 -17.37
C SER A 970 54.35 2.36 -16.62
N ASP A 971 54.87 1.70 -15.60
CA ASP A 971 56.09 2.15 -14.92
C ASP A 971 57.35 1.72 -15.70
N VAL A 972 57.19 0.82 -16.69
CA VAL A 972 58.26 0.28 -17.54
C VAL A 972 58.32 0.98 -18.90
N ASP A 973 57.18 1.36 -19.47
CA ASP A 973 57.09 2.15 -20.71
C ASP A 973 56.54 3.56 -20.40
N PRO A 974 57.43 4.58 -20.25
CA PRO A 974 57.01 5.94 -19.94
C PRO A 974 56.25 6.62 -21.09
N ASP A 975 56.44 6.17 -22.33
CA ASP A 975 55.83 6.76 -23.53
C ASP A 975 54.43 6.20 -23.82
N LEU A 976 54.05 5.10 -23.18
CA LEU A 976 52.74 4.44 -23.39
C LEU A 976 51.56 5.41 -23.25
N SER A 977 51.57 6.27 -22.23
CA SER A 977 50.47 7.23 -22.03
C SER A 977 50.40 8.29 -23.13
N ALA A 978 51.55 8.69 -23.71
CA ALA A 978 51.57 9.66 -24.81
C ALA A 978 51.08 9.01 -26.11
N TRP A 979 51.63 7.83 -26.44
CA TRP A 979 51.19 7.02 -27.57
C TRP A 979 49.68 6.73 -27.51
N TYR A 980 49.17 6.32 -26.35
CA TYR A 980 47.75 6.03 -26.16
C TYR A 980 46.87 7.26 -26.38
N LYS A 981 47.34 8.48 -26.09
CA LYS A 981 46.57 9.70 -26.36
C LYS A 981 46.39 9.96 -27.85
N GLU A 982 47.40 9.64 -28.65
CA GLU A 982 47.44 9.89 -30.09
C GLU A 982 46.72 8.78 -30.89
N HIS A 983 46.79 7.54 -30.40
CA HIS A 983 46.29 6.35 -31.11
C HIS A 983 44.98 5.81 -30.52
N SER A 984 44.28 6.54 -29.66
CA SER A 984 42.99 6.08 -29.12
C SER A 984 41.85 7.08 -29.19
N GLN A 985 40.64 6.56 -29.39
CA GLN A 985 39.36 7.26 -29.23
C GLN A 985 38.58 6.61 -28.09
N VAL A 986 38.24 7.39 -27.06
CA VAL A 986 37.55 6.89 -25.86
C VAL A 986 36.22 7.61 -25.70
N TYR A 987 35.14 6.96 -26.08
CA TYR A 987 33.77 7.48 -25.96
C TYR A 987 33.19 7.14 -24.60
N ILE A 988 32.64 8.15 -23.92
CA ILE A 988 32.05 8.01 -22.58
C ILE A 988 30.64 8.61 -22.57
N ALA A 989 29.70 7.89 -21.96
CA ALA A 989 28.32 8.32 -21.79
C ALA A 989 28.18 9.67 -21.07
N SER A 990 27.12 10.43 -21.39
CA SER A 990 26.91 11.80 -20.88
C SER A 990 26.68 11.89 -19.36
N ASP A 991 26.19 10.82 -18.74
CA ASP A 991 25.86 10.68 -17.31
C ASP A 991 26.99 10.10 -16.46
N HIS A 992 28.13 9.78 -17.06
CA HIS A 992 29.26 9.19 -16.35
C HIS A 992 29.85 10.14 -15.28
N LEU A 993 30.32 9.56 -14.16
CA LEU A 993 30.83 10.28 -12.99
C LEU A 993 31.99 11.24 -13.28
N CYS A 994 32.76 11.00 -14.34
CA CYS A 994 33.86 11.89 -14.72
C CYS A 994 33.40 13.29 -15.14
N TRP A 995 32.13 13.45 -15.52
CA TRP A 995 31.55 14.73 -15.92
C TRP A 995 30.91 15.50 -14.77
N LYS A 996 30.83 14.91 -13.57
CA LYS A 996 30.13 15.48 -12.41
C LYS A 996 30.79 16.75 -11.86
N SER A 997 32.10 16.89 -12.02
CA SER A 997 32.85 18.08 -11.59
C SER A 997 33.83 18.53 -12.68
N GLU A 998 34.15 19.82 -12.66
CA GLU A 998 35.12 20.43 -13.56
C GLU A 998 36.52 19.82 -13.36
N ASP A 999 36.90 19.52 -12.12
CA ASP A 999 38.16 18.85 -11.78
C ASP A 999 38.26 17.45 -12.38
N LEU A 1000 37.19 16.64 -12.30
CA LEU A 1000 37.17 15.30 -12.90
C LEU A 1000 37.21 15.39 -14.43
N THR A 1001 36.50 16.36 -15.00
CA THR A 1001 36.50 16.64 -16.45
C THR A 1001 37.90 17.00 -16.93
N ARG A 1002 38.63 17.84 -16.18
CA ARG A 1002 40.02 18.18 -16.49
C ARG A 1002 40.98 17.01 -16.29
N LYS A 1003 40.74 16.16 -15.29
CA LYS A 1003 41.55 14.96 -15.01
C LYS A 1003 41.49 13.95 -16.16
N VAL A 1004 40.32 13.73 -16.75
CA VAL A 1004 40.14 12.75 -17.85
C VAL A 1004 40.76 13.20 -19.17
N GLN A 1005 41.14 14.47 -19.31
CA GLN A 1005 41.84 14.95 -20.50
C GLN A 1005 43.34 14.64 -20.53
N LYS A 1006 43.91 14.16 -19.41
CA LYS A 1006 45.33 13.77 -19.33
C LYS A 1006 45.68 12.63 -20.31
N ARG A 1007 46.92 12.62 -20.81
CA ARG A 1007 47.44 11.65 -21.81
C ARG A 1007 47.06 10.20 -21.51
N ARG A 1008 47.24 9.77 -20.26
CA ARG A 1008 46.93 8.43 -19.74
C ARG A 1008 45.47 7.95 -19.89
N PHE A 1009 44.53 8.79 -20.29
CA PHE A 1009 43.13 8.39 -20.49
C PHE A 1009 42.72 8.29 -21.96
N GLY A 1010 43.63 8.55 -22.90
CA GLY A 1010 43.32 8.52 -24.33
C GLY A 1010 42.63 9.79 -24.83
N SER A 1011 42.17 9.79 -26.08
CA SER A 1011 41.37 10.90 -26.62
C SER A 1011 39.92 10.76 -26.17
N VAL A 1012 39.62 11.31 -25.00
CA VAL A 1012 38.29 11.19 -24.39
C VAL A 1012 37.29 12.11 -25.07
N LYS A 1013 36.24 11.52 -25.65
CA LYS A 1013 35.08 12.17 -26.24
C LYS A 1013 33.83 11.92 -25.39
N ARG A 1014 33.08 12.99 -25.12
CA ARG A 1014 31.79 12.91 -24.42
C ARG A 1014 30.69 12.60 -25.43
N SER A 1015 29.99 11.49 -25.24
CA SER A 1015 28.80 11.17 -26.02
C SER A 1015 27.58 11.95 -25.51
N PRO A 1016 26.68 12.44 -26.38
CA PRO A 1016 25.43 13.09 -25.95
C PRO A 1016 24.35 12.10 -25.50
N THR A 1017 24.55 10.80 -25.71
CA THR A 1017 23.59 9.74 -25.33
C THR A 1017 24.03 8.99 -24.09
N ASN A 1018 23.04 8.51 -23.31
CA ASN A 1018 23.25 7.56 -22.22
C ASN A 1018 23.05 6.12 -22.72
N GLY A 1019 23.81 5.18 -22.14
CA GLY A 1019 23.75 3.75 -22.47
C GLY A 1019 24.73 3.32 -23.57
N LEU A 1020 25.27 2.11 -23.41
CA LEU A 1020 26.35 1.57 -24.24
C LEU A 1020 25.93 1.43 -25.71
N SER A 1021 24.80 0.76 -25.98
CA SER A 1021 24.37 0.45 -27.34
C SER A 1021 24.04 1.69 -28.17
N LYS A 1022 23.36 2.68 -27.56
CA LYS A 1022 23.06 3.97 -28.22
C LYS A 1022 24.32 4.76 -28.53
N MET A 1023 25.30 4.73 -27.62
CA MET A 1023 26.59 5.39 -27.81
C MET A 1023 27.36 4.75 -28.97
N MET A 1024 27.39 3.43 -29.06
CA MET A 1024 28.02 2.72 -30.18
C MET A 1024 27.37 3.08 -31.51
N GLN A 1025 26.04 2.93 -31.63
CA GLN A 1025 25.30 3.27 -32.85
C GLN A 1025 25.52 4.73 -33.29
N LEU A 1026 25.50 5.69 -32.36
CA LEU A 1026 25.70 7.10 -32.68
C LEU A 1026 27.09 7.39 -33.26
N HIS A 1027 28.13 6.73 -32.73
CA HIS A 1027 29.52 6.99 -33.11
C HIS A 1027 30.06 5.97 -34.12
N ALA A 1028 29.21 5.12 -34.71
CA ALA A 1028 29.62 4.10 -35.66
C ALA A 1028 30.32 4.71 -36.88
N GLU A 1029 29.68 5.66 -37.57
CA GLU A 1029 30.25 6.36 -38.74
C GLU A 1029 31.57 7.08 -38.40
N ASP A 1030 31.61 7.79 -37.27
CA ASP A 1030 32.79 8.51 -36.78
C ASP A 1030 33.96 7.56 -36.52
N VAL A 1031 33.69 6.39 -35.94
CA VAL A 1031 34.69 5.35 -35.67
C VAL A 1031 35.18 4.71 -36.98
N HIS A 1032 34.27 4.36 -37.89
CA HIS A 1032 34.62 3.78 -39.19
C HIS A 1032 35.53 4.72 -39.98
N ALA A 1033 35.19 6.02 -40.04
CA ALA A 1033 35.99 7.03 -40.70
C ALA A 1033 37.38 7.19 -40.05
N TRP A 1034 37.44 7.17 -38.72
CA TRP A 1034 38.70 7.28 -37.98
C TRP A 1034 39.64 6.08 -38.22
N ILE A 1035 39.10 4.85 -38.24
CA ILE A 1035 39.89 3.64 -38.52
C ILE A 1035 40.46 3.68 -39.95
N LEU A 1036 39.63 4.02 -40.95
CA LEU A 1036 40.07 4.12 -42.35
C LEU A 1036 41.11 5.23 -42.56
N GLN A 1037 40.98 6.35 -41.85
CA GLN A 1037 41.97 7.42 -41.88
C GLN A 1037 43.32 6.96 -41.32
N ALA A 1038 43.32 6.22 -40.21
CA ALA A 1038 44.54 5.70 -39.59
C ALA A 1038 45.30 4.73 -40.52
N ILE A 1039 44.56 3.92 -41.29
CA ILE A 1039 45.12 3.06 -42.34
C ILE A 1039 45.76 3.90 -43.45
N ALA A 1040 45.05 4.91 -43.95
CA ALA A 1040 45.56 5.77 -45.02
C ALA A 1040 46.86 6.51 -44.63
N SER A 1041 47.00 6.90 -43.37
CA SER A 1041 48.21 7.56 -42.86
C SER A 1041 49.42 6.63 -42.68
N ASN A 1042 49.22 5.31 -42.67
CA ASN A 1042 50.29 4.32 -42.49
C ASN A 1042 50.88 3.79 -43.80
N LYS A 1043 50.31 4.14 -44.96
CA LYS A 1043 50.91 3.78 -46.26
C LYS A 1043 52.14 4.64 -46.53
N PRO A 1044 53.31 4.05 -46.85
CA PRO A 1044 54.47 4.83 -47.27
C PRO A 1044 54.15 5.58 -48.56
N GLU A 1045 54.56 6.84 -48.66
CA GLU A 1045 54.50 7.62 -49.90
C GLU A 1045 55.12 6.80 -51.04
N THR A 1046 54.31 6.39 -52.01
CA THR A 1046 54.78 5.76 -53.25
C THR A 1046 55.68 6.76 -53.98
N THR A 1047 56.96 6.43 -54.10
CA THR A 1047 57.93 7.14 -54.93
C THR A 1047 57.49 7.14 -56.40
N ASP A 1048 57.71 8.27 -57.06
CA ASP A 1048 57.23 8.71 -58.41
C ASP A 1048 57.53 7.79 -59.63
N ASP A 1049 57.97 6.55 -59.48
CA ASP A 1049 58.44 5.72 -60.61
C ASP A 1049 57.37 4.86 -61.31
N GLU A 1050 56.11 4.82 -60.85
CA GLU A 1050 55.05 4.00 -61.49
C GLU A 1050 54.05 4.77 -62.38
N LYS A 1051 54.34 6.02 -62.77
CA LYS A 1051 53.48 6.78 -63.71
C LYS A 1051 53.84 6.68 -65.19
N MET A 1052 54.73 5.76 -65.59
CA MET A 1052 54.94 5.43 -67.00
C MET A 1052 55.03 3.92 -67.25
N SER A 1053 53.87 3.25 -67.34
CA SER A 1053 53.68 2.05 -68.17
C SER A 1053 52.22 1.88 -68.55
#